data_AF-A0A3M6VRV5-F1
#
_entry.id   AF-A0A3M6VRV5-F1
#
_cell.length_a   1.000
_cell.length_b   1.000
_cell.length_c   1.000
_cell.angle_alpha   90.00
_cell.angle_beta   90.00
_cell.angle_gamma   90.00
#
_symmetry.space_group_name_H-M   'P 1'
#
loop_
_entity.id
_entity.type
_entity.pdbx_description
1 polymer ?
#
loop_
_entity_poly.entity_id
_entity_poly.type
_entity_poly.pdbx_seq_one_letter_code
_entity_poly.pdbx_strand_id
1 'polypeptide(L)'
;MEEFLPFQVHSQALNDDKELELGTLLSAASLTVRYVTEKQVMLPLLQRYRDAFQKVLQYPVWTHKSYYGLKIVALMGLTRVLESFGNQVPTGDVLKQLRWLFGLFKEESIQHEEIAQRLNTLLRPACEYVAVALQTHLTVQEAIFTEVLPQLLELLTMIDAVKHEIVVAEAVKVELATTAAVLLETMYPYTSPNTFALLALPDFVEEIEADESKVLASNSMIPVATETISDRMETVDEEEEKPSATFIAKQMKEECCKVLCIWLEVDTRRMVAAQALAVMYRAIASDAGAQTIATGSISLTTPLDTMTKALNDTKLTALPDFDFCTALLESIRDICLFQQKLAASTLEDTFKAMSTVVPRLEVALTLFPKKNSPERRNAKVACSAIREMLVEAFLSWLHHPDTTKLLTSQVDFLHNVAGTLADPRVYGDVLAVLRKSTVPEARKEYELGRQLAVVTLCQAINQLDRYSKSTANRIVSGLTRIAAACREDIHSLADELVLPLLPSMLDGSQWGKYLRLRTEAVATVLVGCAESDNFRGGMLMFRFLINTQVESHSWISDFIKFLLDPVVSSENVHSFMILCGLIRAERKLLLHVVSLCMANPDTVKQNLHEPLTRWPLYEEDVDLVVVTLELLEALLSIKTLRATVDVDVIYATVLQLSENAASEGLDAISTACKQVIKSLGSHLQ
;
A
#
# COMPACT_ATOMS: atom_id res chain seq x y z
N MET A 1 -40.74 -31.83 4.58
CA MET A 1 -39.48 -32.62 4.72
C MET A 1 -39.74 -34.11 4.76
N GLU A 2 -40.56 -34.62 5.68
CA GLU A 2 -40.87 -36.07 5.82
C GLU A 2 -41.61 -36.69 4.62
N GLU A 3 -42.26 -35.86 3.81
CA GLU A 3 -42.93 -36.25 2.56
C GLU A 3 -41.97 -36.36 1.35
N PHE A 4 -40.83 -35.68 1.43
CA PHE A 4 -39.89 -35.51 0.32
C PHE A 4 -38.66 -36.42 0.47
N LEU A 5 -38.10 -36.52 1.68
CA LEU A 5 -36.96 -37.40 1.96
C LEU A 5 -37.46 -38.76 2.50
N PRO A 6 -37.05 -39.90 1.92
CA PRO A 6 -37.39 -41.22 2.43
C PRO A 6 -36.98 -41.38 3.91
N PHE A 7 -37.87 -41.95 4.74
CA PHE A 7 -37.60 -42.23 6.14
C PHE A 7 -36.59 -43.38 6.35
N GLN A 8 -36.55 -44.33 5.42
CA GLN A 8 -35.54 -45.37 5.35
C GLN A 8 -34.53 -44.99 4.27
N VAL A 9 -33.24 -45.08 4.58
CA VAL A 9 -32.14 -44.83 3.63
C VAL A 9 -32.17 -45.93 2.58
N HIS A 10 -33.03 -45.78 1.58
CA HIS A 10 -33.06 -46.65 0.42
C HIS A 10 -31.99 -46.16 -0.55
N SER A 11 -31.25 -47.10 -1.12
CA SER A 11 -30.23 -46.87 -2.16
C SER A 11 -30.81 -46.35 -3.50
N GLN A 12 -32.05 -45.87 -3.52
CA GLN A 12 -32.76 -45.42 -4.71
C GLN A 12 -32.63 -43.90 -4.90
N ALA A 13 -32.58 -43.49 -6.17
CA ALA A 13 -32.59 -42.08 -6.55
C ALA A 13 -33.89 -41.40 -6.10
N LEU A 14 -33.80 -40.12 -5.72
CA LEU A 14 -35.00 -39.31 -5.50
C LEU A 14 -35.76 -39.16 -6.83
N ASN A 15 -37.09 -39.17 -6.80
CA ASN A 15 -37.89 -38.88 -7.99
C ASN A 15 -37.65 -37.43 -8.44
N ASP A 16 -37.38 -37.21 -9.72
CA ASP A 16 -37.07 -35.91 -10.34
C ASP A 16 -38.10 -34.82 -9.97
N ASP A 17 -39.39 -35.15 -9.92
CA ASP A 17 -40.45 -34.20 -9.52
C ASP A 17 -40.28 -33.74 -8.06
N LYS A 18 -39.94 -34.69 -7.17
CA LYS A 18 -39.73 -34.41 -5.75
C LYS A 18 -38.41 -33.67 -5.49
N GLU A 19 -37.38 -33.95 -6.29
CA GLU A 19 -36.12 -33.19 -6.26
C GLU A 19 -36.38 -31.74 -6.63
N LEU A 20 -37.04 -31.50 -7.76
CA LEU A 20 -37.30 -30.16 -8.26
C LEU A 20 -38.15 -29.35 -7.28
N GLU A 21 -39.21 -29.95 -6.74
CA GLU A 21 -40.09 -29.29 -5.77
C GLU A 21 -39.33 -28.94 -4.48
N LEU A 22 -38.59 -29.90 -3.91
CA LEU A 22 -37.81 -29.65 -2.70
C LEU A 22 -36.71 -28.60 -2.94
N GLY A 23 -36.00 -28.67 -4.07
CA GLY A 23 -34.97 -27.69 -4.43
C GLY A 23 -35.54 -26.28 -4.59
N THR A 24 -36.73 -26.16 -5.16
CA THR A 24 -37.45 -24.88 -5.30
C THR A 24 -37.82 -24.32 -3.93
N LEU A 25 -38.35 -25.16 -3.03
CA LEU A 25 -38.70 -24.75 -1.67
C LEU A 25 -37.48 -24.30 -0.86
N LEU A 26 -36.36 -25.03 -0.94
CA LEU A 26 -35.11 -24.66 -0.26
C LEU A 26 -34.54 -23.36 -0.81
N SER A 27 -34.61 -23.15 -2.14
CA SER A 27 -34.16 -21.91 -2.77
C SER A 27 -35.01 -20.72 -2.34
N ALA A 28 -36.34 -20.87 -2.35
CA ALA A 28 -37.27 -19.85 -1.86
C ALA A 28 -37.04 -19.54 -0.38
N ALA A 29 -36.80 -20.57 0.44
CA ALA A 29 -36.46 -20.44 1.84
C ALA A 29 -35.15 -19.64 2.05
N SER A 30 -34.10 -19.95 1.28
CA SER A 30 -32.82 -19.25 1.33
C SER A 30 -32.96 -17.77 0.93
N LEU A 31 -33.71 -17.48 -0.13
CA LEU A 31 -34.00 -16.11 -0.57
C LEU A 31 -34.83 -15.33 0.47
N THR A 32 -35.77 -16.00 1.13
CA THR A 32 -36.58 -15.41 2.21
C THR A 32 -35.68 -14.98 3.37
N VAL A 33 -34.73 -15.83 3.78
CA VAL A 33 -33.74 -15.49 4.82
C VAL A 33 -32.89 -14.30 4.39
N ARG A 34 -32.40 -14.28 3.15
CA ARG A 34 -31.49 -13.23 2.65
C ARG A 34 -32.15 -11.86 2.51
N TYR A 35 -33.39 -11.81 2.03
CA TYR A 35 -34.07 -10.56 1.68
C TYR A 35 -35.13 -10.11 2.69
N VAL A 36 -35.15 -10.72 3.88
CA VAL A 36 -36.08 -10.30 4.94
C VAL A 36 -35.76 -8.87 5.40
N THR A 37 -36.73 -7.99 5.24
CA THR A 37 -36.65 -6.59 5.69
C THR A 37 -36.94 -6.47 7.19
N GLU A 38 -37.86 -7.29 7.71
CA GLU A 38 -38.27 -7.32 9.11
C GLU A 38 -37.64 -8.50 9.88
N LYS A 39 -36.35 -8.40 10.21
CA LYS A 39 -35.58 -9.48 10.87
C LYS A 39 -36.28 -10.05 12.12
N GLN A 40 -36.96 -9.22 12.90
CA GLN A 40 -37.67 -9.60 14.13
C GLN A 40 -38.79 -10.65 13.89
N VAL A 41 -39.48 -10.57 12.75
CA VAL A 41 -40.58 -11.49 12.41
C VAL A 41 -40.04 -12.88 12.06
N MET A 42 -38.80 -12.94 11.56
CA MET A 42 -38.15 -14.20 11.15
C MET A 42 -37.53 -14.96 12.32
N LEU A 43 -37.14 -14.27 13.41
CA LEU A 43 -36.46 -14.89 14.56
C LEU A 43 -37.16 -16.15 15.10
N PRO A 44 -38.50 -16.17 15.32
CA PRO A 44 -39.18 -17.36 15.84
C PRO A 44 -39.16 -18.55 14.87
N LEU A 45 -38.96 -18.29 13.58
CA LEU A 45 -38.94 -19.30 12.52
C LEU A 45 -37.52 -19.75 12.17
N LEU A 46 -36.50 -18.96 12.53
CA LEU A 46 -35.12 -19.17 12.11
C LEU A 46 -34.62 -20.58 12.40
N GLN A 47 -34.92 -21.14 13.57
CA GLN A 47 -34.52 -22.50 13.92
C GLN A 47 -35.13 -23.55 12.97
N ARG A 48 -36.40 -23.37 12.55
CA ARG A 48 -37.05 -24.29 11.60
C ARG A 48 -36.38 -24.27 10.24
N TYR A 49 -35.97 -23.09 9.77
CA TYR A 49 -35.20 -22.96 8.53
C TYR A 49 -33.84 -23.66 8.65
N ARG A 50 -33.11 -23.43 9.74
CA ARG A 50 -31.83 -24.09 10.03
C ARG A 50 -31.97 -25.62 10.05
N ASP A 51 -32.95 -26.14 10.78
CA ASP A 51 -33.21 -27.58 10.88
C ASP A 51 -33.55 -28.20 9.52
N ALA A 52 -34.35 -27.49 8.70
CA ALA A 52 -34.70 -27.95 7.36
C ALA A 52 -33.48 -28.04 6.44
N PHE A 53 -32.66 -26.99 6.39
CA PHE A 53 -31.42 -27.00 5.61
C PHE A 53 -30.45 -28.07 6.12
N GLN A 54 -30.25 -28.17 7.43
CA GLN A 54 -29.34 -29.14 8.03
C GLN A 54 -29.79 -30.59 7.75
N LYS A 55 -31.10 -30.87 7.81
CA LYS A 55 -31.65 -32.19 7.49
C LYS A 55 -31.42 -32.61 6.04
N VAL A 56 -31.51 -31.69 5.08
CA VAL A 56 -31.19 -31.96 3.66
C VAL A 56 -29.68 -32.16 3.49
N LEU A 57 -28.89 -31.24 4.04
CA LEU A 57 -27.44 -31.23 3.89
C LEU A 57 -26.81 -32.51 4.44
N GLN A 58 -27.24 -32.94 5.63
CA GLN A 58 -26.72 -34.12 6.34
C GLN A 58 -27.40 -35.44 5.94
N TYR A 59 -28.27 -35.43 4.92
CA TYR A 59 -28.88 -36.67 4.42
C TYR A 59 -27.78 -37.63 3.91
N PRO A 60 -27.76 -38.92 4.32
CA PRO A 60 -26.57 -39.78 4.18
C PRO A 60 -26.28 -40.30 2.77
N VAL A 61 -27.12 -39.99 1.77
CA VAL A 61 -26.97 -40.50 0.40
C VAL A 61 -26.08 -39.60 -0.45
N TRP A 62 -25.04 -40.20 -1.05
CA TRP A 62 -24.08 -39.55 -1.95
C TRP A 62 -23.95 -40.23 -3.32
N THR A 63 -24.71 -41.30 -3.56
CA THR A 63 -24.57 -42.13 -4.77
C THR A 63 -25.37 -41.62 -5.97
N HIS A 64 -26.31 -40.68 -5.77
CA HIS A 64 -27.23 -40.21 -6.81
C HIS A 64 -27.15 -38.70 -6.98
N LYS A 65 -27.11 -38.26 -8.25
CA LYS A 65 -26.99 -36.84 -8.64
C LYS A 65 -28.11 -35.96 -8.07
N SER A 66 -29.30 -36.52 -7.89
CA SER A 66 -30.48 -35.80 -7.39
C SER A 66 -30.31 -35.22 -5.98
N TYR A 67 -29.38 -35.74 -5.18
CA TYR A 67 -29.10 -35.19 -3.85
C TYR A 67 -28.02 -34.10 -3.85
N TYR A 68 -27.20 -34.00 -4.89
CA TYR A 68 -26.08 -33.05 -4.93
C TYR A 68 -26.59 -31.61 -5.01
N GLY A 69 -27.51 -31.34 -5.93
CA GLY A 69 -28.13 -30.02 -6.07
C GLY A 69 -28.82 -29.58 -4.78
N LEU A 70 -29.57 -30.50 -4.16
CA LEU A 70 -30.26 -30.23 -2.88
C LEU A 70 -29.29 -29.90 -1.74
N LYS A 71 -28.17 -30.62 -1.64
CA LYS A 71 -27.13 -30.36 -0.62
C LYS A 71 -26.44 -29.01 -0.85
N ILE A 72 -26.17 -28.63 -2.10
CA ILE A 72 -25.62 -27.29 -2.42
C ILE A 72 -26.59 -26.21 -1.93
N VAL A 73 -27.86 -26.28 -2.34
CA VAL A 73 -28.86 -25.27 -1.98
C VAL A 73 -29.05 -25.21 -0.46
N ALA A 74 -29.02 -26.36 0.23
CA ALA A 74 -29.11 -26.42 1.67
C ALA A 74 -27.92 -25.76 2.38
N LEU A 75 -26.68 -26.02 1.94
CA LEU A 75 -25.50 -25.36 2.50
C LEU A 75 -25.54 -23.85 2.23
N MET A 76 -25.89 -23.43 1.02
CA MET A 76 -26.10 -22.01 0.69
C MET A 76 -27.15 -21.38 1.61
N GLY A 77 -28.25 -22.08 1.89
CA GLY A 77 -29.26 -21.64 2.86
C GLY A 77 -28.70 -21.40 4.26
N LEU A 78 -27.86 -22.32 4.76
CA LEU A 78 -27.15 -22.15 6.03
C LEU A 78 -26.17 -20.97 5.99
N THR A 79 -25.43 -20.78 4.89
CA THR A 79 -24.54 -19.63 4.71
C THR A 79 -25.31 -18.31 4.77
N ARG A 80 -26.49 -18.23 4.13
CA ARG A 80 -27.33 -17.01 4.19
C ARG A 80 -27.95 -16.76 5.56
N VAL A 81 -28.27 -17.81 6.30
CA VAL A 81 -28.63 -17.68 7.72
C VAL A 81 -27.48 -17.04 8.50
N LEU A 82 -26.24 -17.53 8.30
CA LEU A 82 -25.06 -17.02 8.99
C LEU A 82 -24.79 -15.55 8.65
N GLU A 83 -24.86 -15.19 7.37
CA GLU A 83 -24.66 -13.82 6.87
C GLU A 83 -25.73 -12.85 7.40
N SER A 84 -27.01 -13.27 7.41
CA SER A 84 -28.14 -12.38 7.72
C SER A 84 -28.46 -12.30 9.21
N PHE A 85 -28.16 -13.38 9.96
CA PHE A 85 -28.56 -13.58 11.36
C PHE A 85 -27.41 -14.09 12.24
N GLY A 86 -26.15 -13.79 11.90
CA GLY A 86 -24.97 -14.30 12.63
C GLY A 86 -25.08 -14.22 14.15
N ASN A 87 -25.49 -13.07 14.69
CA ASN A 87 -25.66 -12.84 16.14
C ASN A 87 -26.70 -13.77 16.83
N GLN A 88 -27.52 -14.48 16.07
CA GLN A 88 -28.56 -15.39 16.55
C GLN A 88 -28.15 -16.87 16.37
N VAL A 89 -27.02 -17.14 15.74
CA VAL A 89 -26.47 -18.48 15.55
C VAL A 89 -25.42 -18.73 16.64
N PRO A 90 -25.58 -19.76 17.47
CA PRO A 90 -24.58 -20.09 18.49
C PRO A 90 -23.23 -20.46 17.87
N THR A 91 -22.13 -19.92 18.40
CA THR A 91 -20.75 -20.26 18.03
C THR A 91 -20.50 -21.78 17.96
N GLY A 92 -21.04 -22.53 18.94
CA GLY A 92 -20.91 -24.00 18.98
C GLY A 92 -21.54 -24.71 17.79
N ASP A 93 -22.63 -24.17 17.23
CA ASP A 93 -23.28 -24.74 16.05
C ASP A 93 -22.43 -24.49 14.79
N VAL A 94 -21.84 -23.29 14.68
CA VAL A 94 -20.93 -22.94 13.57
C VAL A 94 -19.70 -23.87 13.58
N LEU A 95 -19.07 -24.05 14.74
CA LEU A 95 -17.94 -24.97 14.90
C LEU A 95 -18.30 -26.41 14.54
N LYS A 96 -19.46 -26.89 15.00
CA LYS A 96 -19.94 -28.23 14.67
C LYS A 96 -20.17 -28.39 13.16
N GLN A 97 -20.73 -27.37 12.51
CA GLN A 97 -20.96 -27.36 11.07
C GLN A 97 -19.65 -27.36 10.28
N LEU A 98 -18.67 -26.53 10.67
CA LEU A 98 -17.34 -26.49 10.04
C LEU A 98 -16.62 -27.83 10.15
N ARG A 99 -16.53 -28.39 11.36
CA ARG A 99 -15.90 -29.70 11.61
C ARG A 99 -16.56 -30.81 10.81
N TRP A 100 -17.89 -30.79 10.71
CA TRP A 100 -18.62 -31.75 9.89
C TRP A 100 -18.32 -31.57 8.39
N LEU A 101 -18.38 -30.33 7.87
CA LEU A 101 -18.15 -30.04 6.45
C LEU A 101 -16.78 -30.50 5.98
N PHE A 102 -15.71 -30.15 6.70
CA PHE A 102 -14.35 -30.48 6.27
C PHE A 102 -13.98 -31.94 6.57
N GLY A 103 -14.63 -32.56 7.56
CA GLY A 103 -14.56 -34.01 7.77
C GLY A 103 -15.03 -34.83 6.56
N LEU A 104 -16.00 -34.33 5.78
CA LEU A 104 -16.52 -35.03 4.59
C LEU A 104 -15.47 -35.29 3.50
N PHE A 105 -14.40 -34.50 3.48
CA PHE A 105 -13.35 -34.59 2.47
C PHE A 105 -12.16 -35.45 2.89
N LYS A 106 -12.15 -35.96 4.13
CA LYS A 106 -11.03 -36.73 4.74
C LYS A 106 -11.32 -38.21 5.00
N GLU A 107 -12.56 -38.66 4.84
CA GLU A 107 -12.96 -40.02 5.20
C GLU A 107 -12.23 -41.08 4.33
N GLU A 108 -11.17 -41.69 4.89
CA GLU A 108 -10.31 -42.71 4.25
C GLU A 108 -11.09 -43.96 3.78
N SER A 109 -12.28 -44.18 4.32
CA SER A 109 -13.14 -45.33 4.00
C SER A 109 -13.95 -45.17 2.71
N ILE A 110 -13.84 -44.04 1.99
CA ILE A 110 -14.64 -43.73 0.81
C ILE A 110 -13.86 -44.02 -0.48
N GLN A 111 -14.56 -44.51 -1.50
CA GLN A 111 -14.02 -44.66 -2.86
C GLN A 111 -13.63 -43.30 -3.46
N HIS A 112 -12.53 -43.25 -4.22
CA HIS A 112 -12.02 -42.01 -4.84
C HIS A 112 -13.07 -41.26 -5.70
N GLU A 113 -13.97 -41.98 -6.37
CA GLU A 113 -15.05 -41.37 -7.18
C GLU A 113 -16.05 -40.58 -6.33
N GLU A 114 -16.41 -41.08 -5.16
CA GLU A 114 -17.34 -40.40 -4.25
C GLU A 114 -16.67 -39.19 -3.58
N ILE A 115 -15.37 -39.26 -3.27
CA ILE A 115 -14.60 -38.08 -2.80
C ILE A 115 -14.57 -36.99 -3.88
N ALA A 116 -14.29 -37.35 -5.13
CA ALA A 116 -14.31 -36.39 -6.25
C ALA A 116 -15.68 -35.73 -6.40
N GLN A 117 -16.77 -36.49 -6.27
CA GLN A 117 -18.14 -35.96 -6.31
C GLN A 117 -18.42 -35.00 -5.15
N ARG A 118 -18.03 -35.36 -3.91
CA ARG A 118 -18.19 -34.51 -2.73
C ARG A 118 -17.43 -33.18 -2.91
N LEU A 119 -16.18 -33.23 -3.35
CA LEU A 119 -15.36 -32.05 -3.62
C LEU A 119 -16.00 -31.15 -4.68
N ASN A 120 -16.36 -31.71 -5.83
CA ASN A 120 -16.97 -30.96 -6.93
C ASN A 120 -18.34 -30.35 -6.57
N THR A 121 -19.04 -30.95 -5.61
CA THR A 121 -20.38 -30.50 -5.19
C THR A 121 -20.31 -29.46 -4.08
N LEU A 122 -19.57 -29.72 -3.00
CA LEU A 122 -19.68 -28.93 -1.77
C LEU A 122 -18.47 -28.05 -1.44
N LEU A 123 -17.29 -28.25 -2.04
CA LEU A 123 -16.10 -27.51 -1.58
C LEU A 123 -16.25 -25.99 -1.76
N ARG A 124 -16.78 -25.54 -2.90
CA ARG A 124 -16.99 -24.11 -3.15
C ARG A 124 -18.03 -23.48 -2.20
N PRO A 125 -19.23 -24.06 -2.02
CA PRO A 125 -20.15 -23.59 -0.97
C PRO A 125 -19.58 -23.68 0.45
N ALA A 126 -18.71 -24.64 0.75
CA ALA A 126 -18.03 -24.75 2.04
C ALA A 126 -17.01 -23.64 2.24
N CYS A 127 -16.24 -23.27 1.20
CA CYS A 127 -15.36 -22.10 1.21
C CYS A 127 -16.14 -20.80 1.48
N GLU A 128 -17.30 -20.60 0.84
CA GLU A 128 -18.18 -19.45 1.11
C GLU A 128 -18.67 -19.45 2.57
N TYR A 129 -19.05 -20.62 3.09
CA TYR A 129 -19.46 -20.75 4.50
C TYR A 129 -18.33 -20.38 5.47
N VAL A 130 -17.09 -20.80 5.22
CA VAL A 130 -15.91 -20.44 6.03
C VAL A 130 -15.65 -18.93 5.99
N ALA A 131 -15.69 -18.32 4.80
CA ALA A 131 -15.46 -16.89 4.65
C ALA A 131 -16.51 -16.07 5.44
N VAL A 132 -17.79 -16.44 5.35
CA VAL A 132 -18.85 -15.81 6.13
C VAL A 132 -18.70 -16.07 7.62
N ALA A 133 -18.32 -17.29 8.03
CA ALA A 133 -18.10 -17.63 9.44
C ALA A 133 -16.97 -16.79 10.05
N LEU A 134 -15.85 -16.64 9.32
CA LEU A 134 -14.72 -15.81 9.73
C LEU A 134 -15.12 -14.34 9.97
N GLN A 135 -15.97 -13.79 9.09
CA GLN A 135 -16.42 -12.40 9.18
C GLN A 135 -17.48 -12.18 10.28
N THR A 136 -18.34 -13.16 10.54
CA THR A 136 -19.50 -13.00 11.42
C THR A 136 -19.27 -13.49 12.86
N HIS A 137 -18.30 -14.40 13.07
CA HIS A 137 -18.05 -15.03 14.36
C HIS A 137 -16.56 -15.02 14.72
N LEU A 138 -16.08 -13.90 15.27
CA LEU A 138 -14.68 -13.73 15.70
C LEU A 138 -14.20 -14.85 16.66
N THR A 139 -15.09 -15.38 17.49
CA THR A 139 -14.78 -16.49 18.42
C THR A 139 -14.49 -17.83 17.73
N VAL A 140 -14.79 -17.96 16.44
CA VAL A 140 -14.53 -19.16 15.62
C VAL A 140 -13.22 -19.05 14.83
N GLN A 141 -12.62 -17.85 14.78
CA GLN A 141 -11.44 -17.56 13.98
C GLN A 141 -10.26 -18.49 14.29
N GLU A 142 -9.95 -18.67 15.58
CA GLU A 142 -8.87 -19.56 16.02
C GLU A 142 -9.09 -21.00 15.55
N ALA A 143 -10.32 -21.52 15.67
CA ALA A 143 -10.67 -22.85 15.17
C ALA A 143 -10.60 -22.95 13.65
N ILE A 144 -10.94 -21.89 12.91
CA ILE A 144 -10.77 -21.86 11.45
C ILE A 144 -9.29 -21.98 11.09
N PHE A 145 -8.41 -21.23 11.77
CA PHE A 145 -6.98 -21.26 11.50
C PHE A 145 -6.29 -22.56 11.95
N THR A 146 -6.71 -23.14 13.07
CA THR A 146 -6.07 -24.34 13.64
C THR A 146 -6.66 -25.65 13.10
N GLU A 147 -7.94 -25.67 12.74
CA GLU A 147 -8.62 -26.89 12.30
C GLU A 147 -8.99 -26.87 10.82
N VAL A 148 -9.50 -25.77 10.25
CA VAL A 148 -10.03 -25.74 8.88
C VAL A 148 -8.95 -25.46 7.84
N LEU A 149 -8.15 -24.43 8.06
CA LEU A 149 -7.09 -24.01 7.15
C LEU A 149 -6.09 -25.15 6.84
N PRO A 150 -5.60 -25.94 7.83
CA PRO A 150 -4.74 -27.08 7.52
C PRO A 150 -5.42 -28.09 6.59
N GLN A 151 -6.73 -28.33 6.74
CA GLN A 151 -7.46 -29.25 5.86
C GLN A 151 -7.56 -28.71 4.44
N LEU A 152 -7.78 -27.41 4.26
CA LEU A 152 -7.78 -26.77 2.95
C LEU A 152 -6.41 -26.88 2.27
N LEU A 153 -5.32 -26.65 3.02
CA LEU A 153 -3.95 -26.81 2.54
C LEU A 153 -3.65 -28.27 2.15
N GLU A 154 -4.06 -29.23 2.96
CA GLU A 154 -3.95 -30.66 2.65
C GLU A 154 -4.68 -31.03 1.36
N LEU A 155 -5.93 -30.58 1.21
CA LEU A 155 -6.72 -30.79 -0.01
C LEU A 155 -6.04 -30.19 -1.24
N LEU A 156 -5.42 -29.02 -1.11
CA LEU A 156 -4.70 -28.37 -2.21
C LEU A 156 -3.54 -29.25 -2.71
N THR A 157 -2.82 -29.90 -1.79
CA THR A 157 -1.75 -30.84 -2.15
C THR A 157 -2.28 -32.17 -2.70
N MET A 158 -3.38 -32.67 -2.15
CA MET A 158 -3.98 -33.95 -2.56
C MET A 158 -4.54 -33.90 -3.98
N ILE A 159 -5.28 -32.84 -4.33
CA ILE A 159 -6.02 -32.73 -5.60
C ILE A 159 -5.08 -32.65 -6.83
N ASP A 160 -3.82 -32.27 -6.60
CA ASP A 160 -2.82 -32.16 -7.67
C ASP A 160 -1.72 -33.24 -7.60
N ALA A 161 -1.75 -34.09 -6.58
CA ALA A 161 -0.82 -35.21 -6.49
C ALA A 161 -1.10 -36.22 -7.60
N VAL A 162 -0.14 -36.36 -8.54
CA VAL A 162 -0.15 -37.29 -9.70
C VAL A 162 -0.53 -38.74 -9.33
N LYS A 163 -0.41 -39.12 -8.05
CA LYS A 163 -0.76 -40.44 -7.52
C LYS A 163 -2.25 -40.68 -7.31
N HIS A 164 -3.09 -39.64 -7.33
CA HIS A 164 -4.52 -39.75 -7.04
C HIS A 164 -5.32 -39.38 -8.29
N GLU A 165 -6.04 -40.34 -8.89
CA GLU A 165 -6.94 -40.13 -10.04
C GLU A 165 -8.25 -39.39 -9.64
N ILE A 166 -8.17 -38.37 -8.78
CA ILE A 166 -9.33 -37.61 -8.32
C ILE A 166 -9.62 -36.50 -9.34
N VAL A 167 -10.68 -36.67 -10.12
CA VAL A 167 -11.10 -35.68 -11.13
C VAL A 167 -11.87 -34.53 -10.47
N VAL A 168 -11.17 -33.45 -10.14
CA VAL A 168 -11.77 -32.21 -9.60
C VAL A 168 -11.81 -31.12 -10.68
N ALA A 169 -12.94 -30.42 -10.80
CA ALA A 169 -13.13 -29.31 -11.73
C ALA A 169 -12.21 -28.12 -11.42
N GLU A 170 -11.73 -27.45 -12.46
CA GLU A 170 -10.80 -26.30 -12.36
C GLU A 170 -11.34 -25.18 -11.46
N ALA A 171 -12.62 -24.83 -11.60
CA ALA A 171 -13.24 -23.78 -10.78
C ALA A 171 -13.18 -24.09 -9.27
N VAL A 172 -13.22 -25.37 -8.90
CA VAL A 172 -13.15 -25.81 -7.50
C VAL A 172 -11.72 -25.72 -6.98
N LYS A 173 -10.72 -26.06 -7.81
CA LYS A 173 -9.29 -25.91 -7.49
C LYS A 173 -8.92 -24.45 -7.25
N VAL A 174 -9.41 -23.56 -8.13
CA VAL A 174 -9.19 -22.11 -8.06
C VAL A 174 -9.82 -21.51 -6.79
N GLU A 175 -11.06 -21.90 -6.47
CA GLU A 175 -11.74 -21.44 -5.25
C GLU A 175 -11.02 -21.90 -3.97
N LEU A 176 -10.54 -23.14 -3.95
CA LEU A 176 -9.77 -23.69 -2.83
C LEU A 176 -8.50 -22.87 -2.57
N ALA A 177 -7.69 -22.63 -3.60
CA ALA A 177 -6.45 -21.86 -3.47
C ALA A 177 -6.72 -20.41 -3.06
N THR A 178 -7.74 -19.78 -3.63
CA THR A 178 -8.15 -18.40 -3.27
C THR A 178 -8.57 -18.32 -1.80
N THR A 179 -9.39 -19.27 -1.35
CA THR A 179 -9.85 -19.30 0.04
C THR A 179 -8.70 -19.53 1.01
N ALA A 180 -7.81 -20.48 0.70
CA ALA A 180 -6.62 -20.72 1.51
C ALA A 180 -5.72 -19.49 1.59
N ALA A 181 -5.51 -18.78 0.48
CA ALA A 181 -4.73 -17.54 0.46
C ALA A 181 -5.38 -16.45 1.33
N VAL A 182 -6.70 -16.23 1.22
CA VAL A 182 -7.42 -15.23 2.05
C VAL A 182 -7.34 -15.57 3.54
N LEU A 183 -7.46 -16.85 3.90
CA LEU A 183 -7.33 -17.28 5.29
C LEU A 183 -5.91 -17.07 5.82
N LEU A 184 -4.88 -17.39 5.01
CA LEU A 184 -3.49 -17.12 5.37
C LEU A 184 -3.21 -15.63 5.52
N GLU A 185 -3.75 -14.80 4.62
CA GLU A 185 -3.60 -13.34 4.71
C GLU A 185 -4.29 -12.76 5.94
N THR A 186 -5.44 -13.32 6.34
CA THR A 186 -6.13 -12.91 7.57
C THR A 186 -5.37 -13.36 8.82
N MET A 187 -4.73 -14.54 8.77
CA MET A 187 -3.93 -15.09 9.87
C MET A 187 -2.57 -14.40 10.00
N TYR A 188 -1.99 -13.93 8.89
CA TYR A 188 -0.73 -13.19 8.82
C TYR A 188 -0.95 -11.83 8.13
N PRO A 189 -1.64 -10.88 8.79
CA PRO A 189 -1.93 -9.59 8.20
C PRO A 189 -0.63 -8.85 7.88
N TYR A 190 -0.54 -8.35 6.65
CA TYR A 190 0.61 -7.57 6.20
C TYR A 190 0.13 -6.39 5.37
N THR A 191 0.38 -5.18 5.87
CA THR A 191 0.22 -3.96 5.09
C THR A 191 1.53 -3.68 4.38
N SER A 192 1.54 -3.81 3.06
CA SER A 192 2.73 -3.49 2.27
C SER A 192 3.07 -2.01 2.44
N PRO A 193 4.34 -1.67 2.73
CA PRO A 193 4.75 -0.27 2.77
C PRO A 193 4.59 0.33 1.37
N ASN A 194 4.24 1.61 1.31
CA ASN A 194 4.24 2.34 0.05
C ASN A 194 5.66 2.31 -0.53
N THR A 195 5.84 1.74 -1.73
CA THR A 195 7.16 1.62 -2.39
C THR A 195 7.81 2.97 -2.62
N PHE A 196 7.00 4.01 -2.83
CA PHE A 196 7.47 5.37 -2.97
C PHE A 196 7.95 5.96 -1.63
N ALA A 197 7.49 5.48 -0.49
CA ALA A 197 7.95 5.93 0.84
C ALA A 197 9.25 5.24 1.32
N LEU A 198 9.82 4.32 0.54
CA LEU A 198 11.08 3.64 0.90
C LEU A 198 12.29 4.59 0.86
N LEU A 199 12.25 5.60 0.00
CA LEU A 199 13.18 6.72 0.05
C LEU A 199 12.67 7.74 1.06
N ALA A 200 13.42 7.92 2.15
CA ALA A 200 13.15 8.97 3.13
C ALA A 200 13.18 10.35 2.46
N LEU A 201 12.08 11.09 2.58
CA LEU A 201 11.96 12.49 2.16
C LEU A 201 12.03 13.40 3.39
N PRO A 202 12.20 14.72 3.23
CA PRO A 202 12.05 15.64 4.35
C PRO A 202 10.65 15.54 4.96
N ASP A 203 10.52 15.55 6.29
CA ASP A 203 9.25 15.33 7.00
C ASP A 203 8.10 16.19 6.48
N PHE A 204 8.37 17.46 6.16
CA PHE A 204 7.34 18.39 5.65
C PHE A 204 6.80 17.99 4.27
N VAL A 205 7.55 17.25 3.46
CA VAL A 205 7.08 16.69 2.19
C VAL A 205 6.09 15.55 2.47
N GLU A 206 6.42 14.69 3.43
CA GLU A 206 5.55 13.57 3.82
C GLU A 206 4.24 14.07 4.46
N GLU A 207 4.31 15.15 5.27
CA GLU A 207 3.14 15.86 5.81
C GLU A 207 2.21 16.34 4.68
N ILE A 208 2.77 16.98 3.64
CA ILE A 208 2.02 17.51 2.48
C ILE A 208 1.42 16.36 1.63
N GLU A 209 2.20 15.32 1.32
CA GLU A 209 1.71 14.18 0.53
C GLU A 209 0.60 13.40 1.30
N ALA A 210 0.68 13.33 2.63
CA ALA A 210 -0.35 12.70 3.46
C ALA A 210 -1.68 13.48 3.42
N ASP A 211 -1.66 14.81 3.42
CA ASP A 211 -2.89 15.61 3.35
C ASP A 211 -3.55 15.58 1.97
N GLU A 212 -2.77 15.53 0.88
CA GLU A 212 -3.33 15.30 -0.48
C GLU A 212 -4.05 13.95 -0.59
N SER A 213 -3.53 12.91 0.08
CA SER A 213 -4.15 11.57 0.09
C SER A 213 -5.50 11.54 0.81
N LYS A 214 -5.70 12.35 1.85
CA LYS A 214 -6.99 12.51 2.55
C LYS A 214 -8.03 13.20 1.67
N VAL A 215 -7.62 14.20 0.88
CA VAL A 215 -8.50 14.90 -0.08
C VAL A 215 -8.94 13.97 -1.21
N LEU A 216 -8.06 13.08 -1.69
CA LEU A 216 -8.42 12.07 -2.70
C LEU A 216 -9.29 10.94 -2.13
N ALA A 217 -9.06 10.51 -0.88
CA ALA A 217 -9.87 9.50 -0.19
C ALA A 217 -11.31 9.96 0.06
N SER A 218 -11.53 11.26 0.26
CA SER A 218 -12.88 11.84 0.42
C SER A 218 -13.77 11.72 -0.84
N ASN A 219 -13.19 11.42 -2.00
CA ASN A 219 -13.91 11.12 -3.25
C ASN A 219 -14.08 9.61 -3.51
N SER A 220 -13.60 8.74 -2.61
CA SER A 220 -13.83 7.29 -2.66
C SER A 220 -14.74 6.87 -1.52
N MET A 221 -15.96 6.40 -1.84
CA MET A 221 -16.90 5.83 -0.87
C MET A 221 -16.44 4.45 -0.41
N ILE A 222 -15.36 4.34 0.37
CA ILE A 222 -15.11 3.18 1.25
C ILE A 222 -14.35 3.69 2.48
N PRO A 223 -14.95 3.70 3.70
CA PRO A 223 -14.20 3.99 4.91
C PRO A 223 -13.33 2.78 5.27
N VAL A 224 -12.00 2.96 5.27
CA VAL A 224 -11.09 2.04 5.97
C VAL A 224 -11.04 2.51 7.42
N ALA A 225 -11.62 1.71 8.31
CA ALA A 225 -11.53 1.96 9.75
C ALA A 225 -10.12 1.63 10.24
N THR A 226 -9.28 2.64 10.42
CA THR A 226 -8.05 2.57 11.19
C THR A 226 -8.38 2.73 12.67
N GLU A 227 -8.69 1.63 13.36
CA GLU A 227 -8.66 1.62 14.82
C GLU A 227 -7.22 1.42 15.31
N THR A 228 -6.75 2.42 16.04
CA THR A 228 -5.49 2.46 16.78
C THR A 228 -5.55 1.48 17.94
N ILE A 229 -4.93 0.30 17.79
CA ILE A 229 -4.65 -0.58 18.93
C ILE A 229 -3.33 -0.13 19.55
N SER A 230 -3.47 0.58 20.67
CA SER A 230 -2.40 0.93 21.60
C SER A 230 -1.61 -0.31 22.03
N ASP A 231 -0.28 -0.19 21.98
CA ASP A 231 0.68 -1.07 22.64
C ASP A 231 0.24 -1.42 24.07
N ARG A 232 -0.11 -2.68 24.29
CA ARG A 232 -0.03 -3.33 25.60
C ARG A 232 0.71 -4.64 25.44
N MET A 233 1.97 -4.56 25.80
CA MET A 233 2.87 -5.67 26.05
C MET A 233 2.34 -6.46 27.26
N GLU A 234 1.43 -7.41 27.02
CA GLU A 234 1.09 -8.44 28.00
C GLU A 234 2.05 -9.61 27.86
N THR A 235 2.85 -9.82 28.89
CA THR A 235 3.67 -11.01 29.09
C THR A 235 2.75 -12.22 29.26
N VAL A 236 2.58 -12.99 28.19
CA VAL A 236 1.91 -14.30 28.25
C VAL A 236 2.98 -15.34 28.55
N ASP A 237 2.77 -16.03 29.67
CA ASP A 237 3.55 -17.18 30.13
C ASP A 237 3.68 -18.23 29.00
N GLU A 238 4.91 -18.72 28.83
CA GLU A 238 5.28 -19.79 27.93
C GLU A 238 4.54 -21.09 28.30
N GLU A 239 3.34 -21.31 27.74
CA GLU A 239 2.82 -22.67 27.61
C GLU A 239 3.63 -23.38 26.52
N GLU A 240 4.28 -24.49 26.90
CA GLU A 240 5.07 -25.37 26.04
C GLU A 240 4.27 -25.79 24.78
N GLU A 241 4.41 -25.04 23.69
CA GLU A 241 3.94 -25.46 22.36
C GLU A 241 4.64 -26.74 21.95
N LYS A 242 3.86 -27.81 21.73
CA LYS A 242 4.36 -29.10 21.25
C LYS A 242 5.06 -28.91 19.90
N PRO A 243 6.39 -29.08 19.81
CA PRO A 243 7.18 -28.77 18.60
C PRO A 243 6.80 -29.61 17.36
N SER A 244 6.00 -30.67 17.51
CA SER A 244 5.56 -31.52 16.41
C SER A 244 4.43 -30.91 15.56
N ALA A 245 3.54 -30.09 16.14
CA ALA A 245 2.38 -29.56 15.41
C ALA A 245 2.79 -28.39 14.50
N THR A 246 3.62 -27.48 15.01
CA THR A 246 4.18 -26.34 14.27
C THR A 246 5.05 -26.81 13.10
N PHE A 247 5.81 -27.90 13.28
CA PHE A 247 6.59 -28.51 12.21
C PHE A 247 5.73 -29.07 11.08
N ILE A 248 4.64 -29.78 11.41
CA ILE A 248 3.70 -30.34 10.41
C ILE A 248 3.01 -29.22 9.63
N ALA A 249 2.53 -28.17 10.31
CA ALA A 249 1.90 -27.02 9.67
C ALA A 249 2.85 -26.30 8.70
N LYS A 250 4.12 -26.12 9.09
CA LYS A 250 5.15 -25.54 8.21
C LYS A 250 5.41 -26.40 6.97
N GLN A 251 5.58 -27.72 7.16
CA GLN A 251 5.80 -28.64 6.04
C GLN A 251 4.63 -28.62 5.04
N MET A 252 3.39 -28.55 5.52
CA MET A 252 2.21 -28.45 4.66
C MET A 252 2.21 -27.17 3.83
N LYS A 253 2.56 -26.01 4.42
CA LYS A 253 2.68 -24.74 3.69
C LYS A 253 3.75 -24.81 2.61
N GLU A 254 4.91 -25.42 2.91
CA GLU A 254 5.97 -25.66 1.92
C GLU A 254 5.46 -26.52 0.76
N GLU A 255 4.77 -27.64 1.01
CA GLU A 255 4.22 -28.49 -0.04
C GLU A 255 3.15 -27.77 -0.88
N CYS A 256 2.25 -27.00 -0.26
CA CYS A 256 1.31 -26.14 -0.98
C CYS A 256 2.02 -25.12 -1.87
N CYS A 257 3.12 -24.55 -1.39
CA CYS A 257 3.92 -23.61 -2.16
C CYS A 257 4.49 -24.28 -3.43
N LYS A 258 4.96 -25.53 -3.35
CA LYS A 258 5.42 -26.30 -4.53
C LYS A 258 4.30 -26.50 -5.54
N VAL A 259 3.10 -26.83 -5.08
CA VAL A 259 1.91 -27.01 -5.95
C VAL A 259 1.55 -25.71 -6.67
N LEU A 260 1.52 -24.58 -5.94
CA LEU A 260 1.23 -23.28 -6.53
C LEU A 260 2.32 -22.85 -7.55
N CYS A 261 3.60 -23.17 -7.29
CA CYS A 261 4.66 -22.96 -8.29
C CYS A 261 4.40 -23.72 -9.60
N ILE A 262 3.91 -24.97 -9.53
CA ILE A 262 3.53 -25.75 -10.72
C ILE A 262 2.33 -25.12 -11.43
N TRP A 263 1.36 -24.57 -10.69
CA TRP A 263 0.16 -23.96 -11.25
C TRP A 263 0.44 -22.69 -12.07
N LEU A 264 1.60 -22.05 -11.90
CA LEU A 264 2.02 -20.93 -12.75
C LEU A 264 2.13 -21.32 -14.23
N GLU A 265 2.43 -22.59 -14.52
CA GLU A 265 2.53 -23.11 -15.90
C GLU A 265 1.16 -23.55 -16.47
N VAL A 266 0.07 -23.48 -15.69
CA VAL A 266 -1.27 -23.91 -16.07
C VAL A 266 -2.18 -22.70 -16.32
N ASP A 267 -2.58 -22.47 -17.57
CA ASP A 267 -3.33 -21.27 -18.00
C ASP A 267 -4.60 -20.97 -17.17
N THR A 268 -5.33 -21.99 -16.73
CA THR A 268 -6.57 -21.82 -15.94
C THR A 268 -6.33 -21.49 -14.48
N ARG A 269 -5.10 -21.69 -13.96
CA ARG A 269 -4.77 -21.58 -12.53
C ARG A 269 -3.72 -20.51 -12.23
N ARG A 270 -2.90 -20.15 -13.22
CA ARG A 270 -1.72 -19.29 -13.08
C ARG A 270 -2.02 -17.95 -12.37
N MET A 271 -3.19 -17.37 -12.60
CA MET A 271 -3.58 -16.10 -11.97
C MET A 271 -3.66 -16.20 -10.44
N VAL A 272 -4.43 -17.18 -9.95
CA VAL A 272 -4.59 -17.41 -8.51
C VAL A 272 -3.29 -17.93 -7.90
N ALA A 273 -2.51 -18.70 -8.65
CA ALA A 273 -1.20 -19.13 -8.21
C ALA A 273 -0.26 -17.95 -7.95
N ALA A 274 -0.17 -16.97 -8.86
CA ALA A 274 0.64 -15.77 -8.67
C ALA A 274 0.24 -15.04 -7.37
N GLN A 275 -1.05 -14.72 -7.23
CA GLN A 275 -1.58 -14.01 -6.07
C GLN A 275 -1.37 -14.76 -4.74
N ALA A 276 -1.60 -16.07 -4.74
CA ALA A 276 -1.46 -16.90 -3.54
C ALA A 276 -0.01 -17.13 -3.12
N LEU A 277 0.95 -17.14 -4.06
CA LEU A 277 2.36 -17.42 -3.78
C LEU A 277 3.01 -16.35 -2.90
N ALA A 278 2.69 -15.06 -3.10
CA ALA A 278 3.18 -14.00 -2.22
C ALA A 278 2.70 -14.21 -0.78
N VAL A 279 1.40 -14.49 -0.60
CA VAL A 279 0.82 -14.77 0.72
C VAL A 279 1.46 -16.01 1.36
N MET A 280 1.63 -17.09 0.59
CA MET A 280 2.25 -18.33 1.06
C MET A 280 3.70 -18.12 1.48
N TYR A 281 4.46 -17.34 0.69
CA TYR A 281 5.82 -16.96 1.03
C TYR A 281 5.87 -16.26 2.39
N ARG A 282 5.03 -15.22 2.60
CA ARG A 282 4.95 -14.50 3.87
C ARG A 282 4.60 -15.42 5.04
N ALA A 283 3.62 -16.30 4.86
CA ALA A 283 3.21 -17.22 5.91
C ALA A 283 4.33 -18.21 6.32
N ILE A 284 5.06 -18.77 5.36
CA ILE A 284 6.22 -19.65 5.63
C ILE A 284 7.34 -18.87 6.32
N ALA A 285 7.58 -17.65 5.84
CA ALA A 285 8.62 -16.76 6.29
C ALA A 285 8.36 -16.26 7.75
N SER A 286 7.11 -15.94 8.11
CA SER A 286 6.71 -15.57 9.47
C SER A 286 6.89 -16.70 10.48
N ASP A 287 6.59 -17.94 10.10
CA ASP A 287 6.72 -19.11 10.97
C ASP A 287 8.17 -19.56 11.20
N ALA A 288 9.11 -19.08 10.38
CA ALA A 288 10.48 -19.60 10.40
C ALA A 288 11.26 -19.17 11.66
N GLY A 289 10.85 -18.11 12.36
CA GLY A 289 11.58 -17.52 13.48
C GLY A 289 13.02 -17.08 13.10
N ALA A 290 13.65 -16.25 13.92
CA ALA A 290 14.99 -15.73 13.63
C ALA A 290 16.13 -16.79 13.69
N GLN A 291 15.85 -18.08 13.93
CA GLN A 291 16.90 -19.05 14.32
C GLN A 291 16.94 -20.42 13.64
N THR A 292 16.11 -20.76 12.64
CA THR A 292 16.15 -22.12 12.07
C THR A 292 16.31 -22.15 10.54
N ILE A 293 17.48 -21.69 10.05
CA ILE A 293 17.97 -21.95 8.69
C ILE A 293 18.96 -23.11 8.73
N ALA A 294 18.47 -24.31 8.95
CA ALA A 294 19.20 -25.53 8.65
C ALA A 294 18.19 -26.67 8.54
N THR A 295 18.22 -27.39 7.42
CA THR A 295 17.56 -28.68 7.16
C THR A 295 16.12 -28.70 6.63
N GLY A 296 15.99 -28.50 5.29
CA GLY A 296 14.93 -29.01 4.39
C GLY A 296 13.58 -28.24 4.40
N SER A 297 12.88 -27.95 3.29
CA SER A 297 12.93 -28.55 1.94
C SER A 297 12.56 -27.60 0.77
N ILE A 298 12.58 -26.27 0.97
CA ILE A 298 12.51 -25.26 -0.09
C ILE A 298 13.42 -24.10 0.33
N SER A 299 14.34 -23.66 -0.54
CA SER A 299 14.98 -22.36 -0.33
C SER A 299 13.87 -21.33 -0.37
N LEU A 300 13.76 -20.43 0.62
CA LEU A 300 12.79 -19.32 0.62
C LEU A 300 12.73 -18.59 -0.73
N THR A 301 13.75 -18.70 -1.58
CA THR A 301 13.80 -18.13 -2.93
C THR A 301 12.94 -18.83 -4.01
N THR A 302 12.56 -20.10 -3.86
CA THR A 302 11.91 -20.88 -4.95
C THR A 302 10.61 -20.26 -5.50
N PRO A 303 9.71 -19.66 -4.68
CA PRO A 303 8.53 -18.97 -5.19
C PRO A 303 8.90 -17.81 -6.12
N LEU A 304 9.89 -17.00 -5.70
CA LEU A 304 10.40 -15.88 -6.48
C LEU A 304 11.10 -16.37 -7.76
N ASP A 305 11.95 -17.39 -7.69
CA ASP A 305 12.60 -17.99 -8.86
C ASP A 305 11.57 -18.46 -9.91
N THR A 306 10.49 -19.10 -9.45
CA THR A 306 9.43 -19.63 -10.34
C THR A 306 8.58 -18.52 -10.94
N MET A 307 8.23 -17.49 -10.15
CA MET A 307 7.53 -16.31 -10.66
C MET A 307 8.37 -15.52 -11.66
N THR A 308 9.67 -15.38 -11.40
CA THR A 308 10.65 -14.76 -12.31
C THR A 308 10.74 -15.52 -13.64
N LYS A 309 10.76 -16.87 -13.59
CA LYS A 309 10.68 -17.71 -14.79
C LYS A 309 9.35 -17.51 -15.54
N ALA A 310 8.22 -17.56 -14.83
CA ALA A 310 6.89 -17.35 -15.44
C ALA A 310 6.74 -15.96 -16.08
N LEU A 311 7.32 -14.93 -15.45
CA LEU A 311 7.36 -13.57 -15.99
C LEU A 311 8.12 -13.53 -17.32
N ASN A 312 9.25 -14.24 -17.44
CA ASN A 312 10.01 -14.37 -18.69
C ASN A 312 9.25 -15.16 -19.76
N ASP A 313 8.59 -16.25 -19.39
CA ASP A 313 7.96 -17.17 -20.33
C ASP A 313 6.59 -16.66 -20.86
N THR A 314 6.00 -15.66 -20.22
CA THR A 314 4.68 -15.10 -20.61
C THR A 314 4.71 -14.48 -22.02
N LYS A 315 3.87 -14.94 -22.95
CA LYS A 315 3.95 -14.55 -24.38
C LYS A 315 3.27 -13.21 -24.74
N LEU A 316 2.48 -12.62 -23.84
CA LEU A 316 1.77 -11.33 -24.03
C LEU A 316 0.97 -11.24 -25.34
N THR A 317 0.21 -12.29 -25.63
CA THR A 317 -0.56 -12.42 -26.89
C THR A 317 -2.04 -12.10 -26.73
N ALA A 318 -2.59 -12.26 -25.52
CA ALA A 318 -3.99 -12.02 -25.21
C ALA A 318 -4.12 -11.17 -23.94
N LEU A 319 -5.25 -10.51 -23.75
CA LEU A 319 -5.48 -9.63 -22.59
C LEU A 319 -5.23 -10.32 -21.23
N PRO A 320 -5.63 -11.59 -21.00
CA PRO A 320 -5.31 -12.29 -19.75
C PRO A 320 -3.81 -12.52 -19.48
N ASP A 321 -2.95 -12.40 -20.50
CA ASP A 321 -1.49 -12.44 -20.31
C ASP A 321 -0.97 -11.16 -19.65
N PHE A 322 -1.63 -10.02 -19.90
CA PHE A 322 -1.29 -8.73 -19.31
C PHE A 322 -1.70 -8.69 -17.83
N ASP A 323 -2.90 -9.18 -17.53
CA ASP A 323 -3.38 -9.30 -16.15
C ASP A 323 -2.45 -10.23 -15.35
N PHE A 324 -2.02 -11.35 -15.95
CA PHE A 324 -1.11 -12.29 -15.30
C PHE A 324 0.27 -11.69 -15.07
N CYS A 325 0.81 -10.94 -16.05
CA CYS A 325 2.06 -10.19 -15.88
C CYS A 325 1.97 -9.19 -14.72
N THR A 326 0.84 -8.49 -14.58
CA THR A 326 0.58 -7.56 -13.47
C THR A 326 0.61 -8.30 -12.14
N ALA A 327 -0.14 -9.41 -12.01
CA ALA A 327 -0.19 -10.21 -10.78
C ALA A 327 1.19 -10.77 -10.38
N LEU A 328 2.03 -11.17 -11.35
CA LEU A 328 3.41 -11.59 -11.09
C LEU A 328 4.27 -10.44 -10.55
N LEU A 329 4.16 -9.24 -11.12
CA LEU A 329 4.92 -8.07 -10.65
C LEU A 329 4.47 -7.61 -9.26
N GLU A 330 3.16 -7.62 -8.97
CA GLU A 330 2.62 -7.36 -7.63
C GLU A 330 3.19 -8.35 -6.61
N SER A 331 3.21 -9.64 -6.96
CA SER A 331 3.71 -10.70 -6.08
C SER A 331 5.22 -10.61 -5.86
N ILE A 332 5.99 -10.29 -6.91
CA ILE A 332 7.43 -10.03 -6.82
C ILE A 332 7.69 -8.81 -5.91
N ARG A 333 6.96 -7.72 -6.11
CA ARG A 333 7.04 -6.52 -5.27
C ARG A 333 6.79 -6.87 -3.80
N ASP A 334 5.71 -7.60 -3.52
CA ASP A 334 5.32 -7.93 -2.15
C ASP A 334 6.34 -8.85 -1.45
N ILE A 335 6.93 -9.81 -2.18
CA ILE A 335 8.03 -10.62 -1.66
C ILE A 335 9.26 -9.76 -1.36
N CYS A 336 9.65 -8.86 -2.27
CA CYS A 336 10.78 -7.95 -2.05
C CYS A 336 10.54 -7.00 -0.86
N LEU A 337 9.30 -6.57 -0.64
CA LEU A 337 8.93 -5.70 0.49
C LEU A 337 8.88 -6.42 1.84
N PHE A 338 8.54 -7.72 1.86
CA PHE A 338 8.35 -8.48 3.10
C PHE A 338 9.65 -8.76 3.89
N GLN A 339 10.81 -8.34 3.37
CA GLN A 339 12.12 -8.34 4.02
C GLN A 339 12.51 -9.65 4.73
N GLN A 340 13.04 -10.59 3.95
CA GLN A 340 13.92 -11.65 4.42
C GLN A 340 15.16 -11.75 3.52
N LYS A 341 16.22 -12.42 3.96
CA LYS A 341 17.42 -12.59 3.12
C LYS A 341 17.10 -13.43 1.88
N LEU A 342 17.28 -12.83 0.71
CA LEU A 342 17.12 -13.49 -0.59
C LEU A 342 18.50 -13.76 -1.21
N ALA A 343 18.62 -14.86 -1.96
CA ALA A 343 19.86 -15.17 -2.63
C ALA A 343 20.18 -14.12 -3.70
N ALA A 344 21.45 -13.73 -3.80
CA ALA A 344 21.93 -12.76 -4.79
C ALA A 344 21.60 -13.18 -6.23
N SER A 345 21.73 -14.48 -6.55
CA SER A 345 21.39 -15.03 -7.87
C SER A 345 19.91 -14.85 -8.21
N THR A 346 19.02 -15.12 -7.25
CA THR A 346 17.57 -14.93 -7.40
C THR A 346 17.23 -13.47 -7.68
N LEU A 347 17.84 -12.54 -6.94
CA LEU A 347 17.63 -11.11 -7.13
C LEU A 347 18.18 -10.62 -8.48
N GLU A 348 19.30 -11.17 -8.95
CA GLU A 348 19.88 -10.86 -10.26
C GLU A 348 19.00 -11.37 -11.42
N ASP A 349 18.47 -12.58 -11.30
CA ASP A 349 17.56 -13.16 -12.29
C ASP A 349 16.21 -12.43 -12.31
N THR A 350 15.72 -12.02 -11.14
CA THR A 350 14.51 -11.19 -11.00
C THR A 350 14.70 -9.84 -11.69
N PHE A 351 15.85 -9.18 -11.47
CA PHE A 351 16.21 -7.95 -12.19
C PHE A 351 16.22 -8.17 -13.71
N LYS A 352 16.93 -9.20 -14.20
CA LYS A 352 16.99 -9.51 -15.63
C LYS A 352 15.58 -9.70 -16.23
N ALA A 353 14.71 -10.44 -15.53
CA ALA A 353 13.36 -10.67 -16.00
C ALA A 353 12.53 -9.37 -16.09
N MET A 354 12.52 -8.59 -15.02
CA MET A 354 11.81 -7.30 -14.96
C MET A 354 12.29 -6.32 -16.04
N SER A 355 13.61 -6.28 -16.31
CA SER A 355 14.20 -5.39 -17.33
C SER A 355 13.73 -5.71 -18.76
N THR A 356 13.24 -6.93 -19.03
CA THR A 356 12.69 -7.29 -20.35
C THR A 356 11.23 -6.92 -20.55
N VAL A 357 10.50 -6.54 -19.49
CA VAL A 357 9.05 -6.36 -19.54
C VAL A 357 8.65 -5.22 -20.48
N VAL A 358 9.24 -4.03 -20.35
CA VAL A 358 8.89 -2.88 -21.21
C VAL A 358 9.14 -3.18 -22.70
N PRO A 359 10.34 -3.67 -23.12
CA PRO A 359 10.56 -4.07 -24.51
C PRO A 359 9.54 -5.09 -25.03
N ARG A 360 9.14 -6.06 -24.20
CA ARG A 360 8.15 -7.09 -24.58
C ARG A 360 6.74 -6.50 -24.73
N LEU A 361 6.35 -5.56 -23.87
CA LEU A 361 5.07 -4.83 -24.01
C LEU A 361 5.03 -4.02 -25.30
N GLU A 362 6.14 -3.36 -25.68
CA GLU A 362 6.23 -2.61 -26.93
C GLU A 362 6.04 -3.52 -28.15
N VAL A 363 6.74 -4.66 -28.18
CA VAL A 363 6.57 -5.68 -29.23
C VAL A 363 5.13 -6.18 -29.25
N ALA A 364 4.56 -6.56 -28.11
CA ALA A 364 3.19 -7.06 -28.03
C ALA A 364 2.17 -6.05 -28.59
N LEU A 365 2.27 -4.76 -28.23
CA LEU A 365 1.38 -3.71 -28.74
C LEU A 365 1.43 -3.51 -30.26
N THR A 366 2.55 -3.83 -30.91
CA THR A 366 2.66 -3.77 -32.38
C THR A 366 1.92 -4.93 -33.07
N LEU A 367 1.77 -6.06 -32.40
CA LEU A 367 1.12 -7.26 -32.93
C LEU A 367 -0.41 -7.18 -32.85
N PHE A 368 -0.98 -6.35 -31.96
CA PHE A 368 -2.43 -6.16 -31.87
C PHE A 368 -3.02 -5.51 -33.15
N PRO A 369 -4.02 -6.13 -33.80
CA PRO A 369 -4.56 -5.64 -35.06
C PRO A 369 -5.17 -4.23 -34.90
N LYS A 370 -4.78 -3.30 -35.80
CA LYS A 370 -5.37 -1.94 -35.83
C LYS A 370 -6.89 -1.94 -36.07
N LYS A 371 -7.43 -3.04 -36.63
CA LYS A 371 -8.87 -3.22 -36.92
C LYS A 371 -9.72 -3.46 -35.66
N ASN A 372 -9.13 -4.01 -34.60
CA ASN A 372 -9.82 -4.23 -33.31
C ASN A 372 -9.48 -3.10 -32.34
N SER A 373 -10.11 -1.94 -32.56
CA SER A 373 -9.88 -0.75 -31.73
C SER A 373 -10.14 -0.93 -30.22
N PRO A 374 -11.16 -1.70 -29.74
CA PRO A 374 -11.39 -1.83 -28.30
C PRO A 374 -10.33 -2.70 -27.60
N GLU A 375 -10.00 -3.86 -28.17
CA GLU A 375 -8.96 -4.75 -27.61
C GLU A 375 -7.60 -4.06 -27.55
N ARG A 376 -7.22 -3.34 -28.61
CA ARG A 376 -5.98 -2.57 -28.65
C ARG A 376 -5.98 -1.43 -27.63
N ARG A 377 -7.13 -0.81 -27.38
CA ARG A 377 -7.26 0.22 -26.33
C ARG A 377 -7.07 -0.40 -24.94
N ASN A 378 -7.68 -1.54 -24.67
CA ASN A 378 -7.55 -2.25 -23.39
C ASN A 378 -6.10 -2.71 -23.17
N ALA A 379 -5.44 -3.27 -24.18
CA ALA A 379 -4.03 -3.64 -24.09
C ALA A 379 -3.13 -2.43 -23.79
N LYS A 380 -3.39 -1.25 -24.37
CA LYS A 380 -2.66 -0.01 -24.03
C LYS A 380 -2.84 0.42 -22.58
N VAL A 381 -4.07 0.33 -22.07
CA VAL A 381 -4.37 0.62 -20.66
C VAL A 381 -3.60 -0.35 -19.76
N ALA A 382 -3.64 -1.65 -20.08
CA ALA A 382 -2.89 -2.67 -19.36
C ALA A 382 -1.37 -2.43 -19.38
N CYS A 383 -0.80 -2.02 -20.52
CA CYS A 383 0.63 -1.66 -20.56
C CYS A 383 0.98 -0.48 -19.63
N SER A 384 0.08 0.50 -19.49
CA SER A 384 0.29 1.62 -18.55
C SER A 384 0.28 1.13 -17.11
N ALA A 385 -0.68 0.27 -16.76
CA ALA A 385 -0.77 -0.33 -15.43
C ALA A 385 0.44 -1.22 -15.11
N ILE A 386 0.86 -2.08 -16.05
CA ILE A 386 2.06 -2.91 -15.88
C ILE A 386 3.31 -2.05 -15.70
N ARG A 387 3.45 -0.94 -16.43
CA ARG A 387 4.59 -0.03 -16.27
C ARG A 387 4.62 0.60 -14.89
N GLU A 388 3.48 1.03 -14.37
CA GLU A 388 3.37 1.57 -13.01
C GLU A 388 3.73 0.51 -11.97
N MET A 389 3.23 -0.71 -12.12
CA MET A 389 3.57 -1.80 -11.22
C MET A 389 5.02 -2.26 -11.33
N LEU A 390 5.60 -2.19 -12.53
CA LEU A 390 7.01 -2.48 -12.75
C LEU A 390 7.91 -1.44 -12.05
N VAL A 391 7.50 -0.16 -12.01
CA VAL A 391 8.18 0.86 -11.21
C VAL A 391 8.20 0.46 -9.74
N GLU A 392 7.04 0.11 -9.17
CA GLU A 392 6.95 -0.33 -7.77
C GLU A 392 7.78 -1.60 -7.48
N ALA A 393 7.76 -2.58 -8.40
CA ALA A 393 8.56 -3.79 -8.30
C ALA A 393 10.07 -3.49 -8.34
N PHE A 394 10.53 -2.55 -9.18
CA PHE A 394 11.92 -2.12 -9.18
C PHE A 394 12.31 -1.34 -7.93
N LEU A 395 11.42 -0.48 -7.40
CA LEU A 395 11.68 0.26 -6.17
C LEU A 395 11.82 -0.70 -4.97
N SER A 396 10.89 -1.65 -4.83
CA SER A 396 10.99 -2.69 -3.79
C SER A 396 12.25 -3.54 -3.93
N TRP A 397 12.67 -3.88 -5.16
CA TRP A 397 13.94 -4.55 -5.40
C TRP A 397 15.16 -3.69 -5.02
N LEU A 398 15.20 -2.42 -5.44
CA LEU A 398 16.33 -1.50 -5.17
C LEU A 398 16.59 -1.33 -3.67
N HIS A 399 15.53 -1.28 -2.86
CA HIS A 399 15.61 -1.09 -1.42
C HIS A 399 15.70 -2.40 -0.62
N HIS A 400 15.70 -3.56 -1.29
CA HIS A 400 15.88 -4.84 -0.61
C HIS A 400 17.30 -4.94 0.01
N PRO A 401 17.46 -5.41 1.26
CA PRO A 401 18.77 -5.35 1.96
C PRO A 401 19.94 -6.01 1.21
N ASP A 402 19.70 -7.15 0.56
CA ASP A 402 20.74 -7.90 -0.16
C ASP A 402 21.06 -7.35 -1.56
N THR A 403 20.23 -6.46 -2.14
CA THR A 403 20.53 -5.88 -3.46
C THR A 403 21.67 -4.87 -3.40
N THR A 404 22.01 -4.35 -2.22
CA THR A 404 23.20 -3.50 -2.00
C THR A 404 24.52 -4.11 -2.49
N LYS A 405 24.56 -5.45 -2.64
CA LYS A 405 25.72 -6.20 -3.15
C LYS A 405 25.72 -6.36 -4.67
N LEU A 406 24.63 -5.98 -5.36
CA LEU A 406 24.40 -6.20 -6.79
C LEU A 406 24.70 -4.95 -7.62
N LEU A 407 25.89 -4.37 -7.45
CA LEU A 407 26.26 -3.10 -8.08
C LEU A 407 26.07 -3.12 -9.60
N THR A 408 26.46 -4.19 -10.28
CA THR A 408 26.33 -4.32 -11.75
C THR A 408 24.87 -4.16 -12.19
N SER A 409 23.92 -4.78 -11.49
CA SER A 409 22.49 -4.68 -11.80
C SER A 409 21.93 -3.29 -11.50
N GLN A 410 22.40 -2.63 -10.44
CA GLN A 410 21.99 -1.25 -10.12
C GLN A 410 22.49 -0.25 -11.17
N VAL A 411 23.71 -0.43 -11.66
CA VAL A 411 24.30 0.38 -12.74
C VAL A 411 23.56 0.14 -14.05
N ASP A 412 23.27 -1.13 -14.39
CA ASP A 412 22.46 -1.47 -15.56
C ASP A 412 21.04 -0.89 -15.46
N PHE A 413 20.42 -0.93 -14.28
CA PHE A 413 19.13 -0.28 -14.04
C PHE A 413 19.18 1.22 -14.36
N LEU A 414 20.16 1.93 -13.79
CA LEU A 414 20.32 3.38 -13.96
C LEU A 414 20.48 3.79 -15.43
N HIS A 415 21.36 3.10 -16.16
CA HIS A 415 21.73 3.51 -17.53
C HIS A 415 20.81 2.96 -18.61
N ASN A 416 20.23 1.76 -18.43
CA ASN A 416 19.50 1.06 -19.48
C ASN A 416 18.01 0.86 -19.21
N VAL A 417 17.57 0.87 -17.95
CA VAL A 417 16.18 0.55 -17.58
C VAL A 417 15.39 1.80 -17.17
N ALA A 418 15.94 2.64 -16.29
CA ALA A 418 15.25 3.78 -15.68
C ALA A 418 14.58 4.70 -16.72
N GLY A 419 15.29 5.00 -17.82
CA GLY A 419 14.75 5.84 -18.90
C GLY A 419 13.55 5.23 -19.63
N THR A 420 13.49 3.89 -19.73
CA THR A 420 12.40 3.17 -20.43
C THR A 420 11.12 3.13 -19.60
N LEU A 421 11.22 3.23 -18.28
CA LEU A 421 10.07 3.30 -17.36
C LEU A 421 9.31 4.62 -17.50
N ALA A 422 9.94 5.67 -18.05
CA ALA A 422 9.36 7.00 -18.22
C ALA A 422 8.76 7.57 -16.92
N ASP A 423 9.34 7.21 -15.76
CA ASP A 423 8.97 7.72 -14.45
C ASP A 423 10.24 8.27 -13.77
N PRO A 424 10.43 9.60 -13.70
CA PRO A 424 11.66 10.18 -13.19
C PRO A 424 11.86 9.95 -11.68
N ARG A 425 10.83 9.50 -10.96
CA ARG A 425 10.92 9.19 -9.52
C ARG A 425 11.96 8.12 -9.22
N VAL A 426 12.12 7.14 -10.11
CA VAL A 426 13.05 6.00 -9.91
C VAL A 426 14.51 6.41 -9.84
N TYR A 427 14.89 7.56 -10.42
CA TYR A 427 16.26 8.04 -10.40
C TYR A 427 16.70 8.40 -8.98
N GLY A 428 15.83 9.02 -8.17
CA GLY A 428 16.16 9.34 -6.78
C GLY A 428 16.47 8.07 -5.97
N ASP A 429 15.64 7.04 -6.11
CA ASP A 429 15.79 5.78 -5.40
C ASP A 429 17.11 5.06 -5.75
N VAL A 430 17.46 4.91 -7.04
CA VAL A 430 18.74 4.28 -7.42
C VAL A 430 19.95 5.12 -7.00
N LEU A 431 19.88 6.46 -7.07
CA LEU A 431 20.94 7.34 -6.62
C LEU A 431 21.16 7.21 -5.10
N ALA A 432 20.09 7.12 -4.32
CA ALA A 432 20.17 6.93 -2.87
C ALA A 432 20.85 5.60 -2.53
N VAL A 433 20.55 4.52 -3.26
CA VAL A 433 21.19 3.21 -3.09
C VAL A 433 22.67 3.27 -3.44
N LEU A 434 23.04 3.85 -4.59
CA LEU A 434 24.44 3.97 -5.01
C LEU A 434 25.25 4.85 -4.05
N ARG A 435 24.68 5.96 -3.57
CA ARG A 435 25.32 6.87 -2.59
C ARG A 435 25.59 6.19 -1.25
N LYS A 436 24.68 5.32 -0.79
CA LYS A 436 24.83 4.56 0.47
C LYS A 436 25.80 3.37 0.34
N SER A 437 26.16 2.98 -0.88
CA SER A 437 27.02 1.81 -1.12
C SER A 437 28.44 2.03 -0.59
N THR A 438 29.01 1.00 0.02
CA THR A 438 30.40 0.99 0.49
C THR A 438 31.41 0.63 -0.60
N VAL A 439 30.93 0.31 -1.81
CA VAL A 439 31.78 -0.11 -2.94
C VAL A 439 32.34 1.14 -3.65
N PRO A 440 33.67 1.30 -3.81
CA PRO A 440 34.26 2.50 -4.43
C PRO A 440 33.74 2.81 -5.83
N GLU A 441 33.50 1.79 -6.65
CA GLU A 441 32.96 1.92 -8.00
C GLU A 441 31.55 2.55 -8.00
N ALA A 442 30.75 2.27 -6.96
CA ALA A 442 29.41 2.83 -6.82
C ALA A 442 29.43 4.35 -6.69
N ARG A 443 30.46 4.93 -6.06
CA ARG A 443 30.61 6.39 -5.96
C ARG A 443 30.80 7.04 -7.33
N LYS A 444 31.61 6.43 -8.20
CA LYS A 444 31.84 6.94 -9.56
C LYS A 444 30.55 6.87 -10.39
N GLU A 445 29.83 5.76 -10.28
CA GLU A 445 28.54 5.58 -10.97
C GLU A 445 27.46 6.50 -10.41
N TYR A 446 27.44 6.77 -9.11
CA TYR A 446 26.59 7.78 -8.48
C TYR A 446 26.88 9.18 -9.05
N GLU A 447 28.15 9.59 -9.15
CA GLU A 447 28.52 10.91 -9.66
C GLU A 447 28.07 11.13 -11.11
N LEU A 448 28.28 10.13 -11.98
CA LEU A 448 27.81 10.13 -13.37
C LEU A 448 26.28 10.04 -13.47
N GLY A 449 25.69 9.16 -12.68
CA GLY A 449 24.24 8.93 -12.61
C GLY A 449 23.47 10.16 -12.16
N ARG A 450 24.01 10.91 -11.21
CA ARG A 450 23.44 12.18 -10.76
C ARG A 450 23.34 13.18 -11.92
N GLN A 451 24.41 13.32 -12.71
CA GLN A 451 24.38 14.21 -13.89
C GLN A 451 23.36 13.73 -14.92
N LEU A 452 23.31 12.43 -15.19
CA LEU A 452 22.31 11.84 -16.10
C LEU A 452 20.88 12.15 -15.63
N ALA A 453 20.57 11.89 -14.35
CA ALA A 453 19.25 12.11 -13.77
C ALA A 453 18.83 13.59 -13.86
N VAL A 454 19.75 14.51 -13.55
CA VAL A 454 19.51 15.96 -13.67
C VAL A 454 19.24 16.35 -15.11
N VAL A 455 20.07 15.93 -16.07
CA VAL A 455 19.88 16.25 -17.49
C VAL A 455 18.53 15.72 -18.01
N THR A 456 18.19 14.47 -17.69
CA THR A 456 16.91 13.86 -18.07
C THR A 456 15.73 14.61 -17.46
N LEU A 457 15.83 14.98 -16.18
CA LEU A 457 14.78 15.72 -15.50
C LEU A 457 14.62 17.13 -16.07
N CYS A 458 15.72 17.86 -16.32
CA CYS A 458 15.68 19.19 -16.94
C CYS A 458 15.03 19.14 -18.32
N GLN A 459 15.31 18.11 -19.14
CA GLN A 459 14.64 17.92 -20.42
C GLN A 459 13.13 17.73 -20.26
N ALA A 460 12.69 17.00 -19.24
CA ALA A 460 11.27 16.81 -18.93
C ALA A 460 10.61 18.08 -18.37
N ILE A 461 11.30 18.82 -17.48
CA ILE A 461 10.84 20.09 -16.90
C ILE A 461 10.58 21.11 -18.02
N ASN A 462 11.48 21.21 -18.99
CA ASN A 462 11.34 22.11 -20.15
C ASN A 462 10.16 21.77 -21.07
N GLN A 463 9.44 20.66 -20.84
CA GLN A 463 8.29 20.23 -21.61
C GLN A 463 7.03 20.04 -20.75
N LEU A 464 7.02 20.57 -19.51
CA LEU A 464 5.93 20.40 -18.55
C LEU A 464 4.56 20.80 -19.12
N ASP A 465 4.51 21.88 -19.90
CA ASP A 465 3.30 22.40 -20.55
C ASP A 465 2.68 21.43 -21.57
N ARG A 466 3.45 20.48 -22.08
CA ARG A 466 3.00 19.45 -23.03
C ARG A 466 2.45 18.20 -22.37
N TYR A 467 2.72 18.03 -21.07
CA TYR A 467 2.36 16.84 -20.34
C TYR A 467 1.00 16.97 -19.65
N SER A 468 0.38 15.82 -19.36
CA SER A 468 -0.79 15.79 -18.49
C SER A 468 -0.42 16.25 -17.08
N LYS A 469 -1.39 16.77 -16.31
CA LYS A 469 -1.18 17.11 -14.89
C LYS A 469 -0.52 15.95 -14.11
N SER A 470 -1.04 14.73 -14.25
CA SER A 470 -0.48 13.53 -13.60
C SER A 470 1.00 13.32 -13.95
N THR A 471 1.36 13.40 -15.23
CA THR A 471 2.75 13.26 -15.68
C THR A 471 3.64 14.39 -15.16
N ALA A 472 3.17 15.64 -15.21
CA ALA A 472 3.87 16.79 -14.63
C ALA A 472 4.10 16.60 -13.13
N ASN A 473 3.12 16.07 -12.39
CA ASN A 473 3.28 15.74 -10.97
C ASN A 473 4.34 14.68 -10.72
N ARG A 474 4.43 13.65 -11.58
CA ARG A 474 5.51 12.65 -11.49
C ARG A 474 6.87 13.26 -11.76
N ILE A 475 6.97 14.18 -12.73
CA ILE A 475 8.20 14.92 -13.04
C ILE A 475 8.65 15.75 -11.83
N VAL A 476 7.76 16.56 -11.25
CA VAL A 476 8.09 17.39 -10.09
C VAL A 476 8.38 16.54 -8.85
N SER A 477 7.64 15.45 -8.62
CA SER A 477 7.97 14.47 -7.57
C SER A 477 9.34 13.81 -7.80
N GLY A 478 9.73 13.60 -9.06
CA GLY A 478 11.07 13.14 -9.44
C GLY A 478 12.16 14.12 -9.01
N LEU A 479 11.93 15.43 -9.14
CA LEU A 479 12.83 16.46 -8.60
C LEU A 479 13.01 16.32 -7.10
N THR A 480 11.91 16.21 -6.35
CA THR A 480 11.91 16.03 -4.89
C THR A 480 12.77 14.83 -4.49
N ARG A 481 12.56 13.68 -5.14
CA ARG A 481 13.31 12.44 -4.85
C ARG A 481 14.79 12.52 -5.21
N ILE A 482 15.12 13.08 -6.38
CA ILE A 482 16.53 13.26 -6.78
C ILE A 482 17.24 14.18 -5.80
N ALA A 483 16.60 15.30 -5.41
CA ALA A 483 17.15 16.22 -4.42
C ALA A 483 17.37 15.55 -3.06
N ALA A 484 16.37 14.83 -2.54
CA ALA A 484 16.46 14.10 -1.27
C ALA A 484 17.56 13.02 -1.29
N ALA A 485 17.71 12.32 -2.42
CA ALA A 485 18.75 11.31 -2.60
C ALA A 485 20.16 11.90 -2.65
N CYS A 486 20.33 13.02 -3.34
CA CYS A 486 21.63 13.68 -3.53
C CYS A 486 22.11 14.44 -2.30
N ARG A 487 21.21 15.00 -1.47
CA ARG A 487 21.60 15.81 -0.30
C ARG A 487 22.55 16.96 -0.70
N GLU A 488 23.61 17.21 0.06
CA GLU A 488 24.63 18.23 -0.21
C GLU A 488 25.20 18.22 -1.65
N ASP A 489 25.22 17.05 -2.30
CA ASP A 489 25.72 16.89 -3.66
C ASP A 489 24.84 17.56 -4.71
N ILE A 490 23.62 17.98 -4.36
CA ILE A 490 22.72 18.72 -5.27
C ILE A 490 23.19 20.16 -5.47
N HIS A 491 24.01 20.70 -4.56
CA HIS A 491 24.40 22.11 -4.52
C HIS A 491 24.94 22.61 -5.86
N SER A 492 25.85 21.86 -6.50
CA SER A 492 26.44 22.28 -7.78
C SER A 492 25.49 22.23 -8.98
N LEU A 493 24.33 21.57 -8.84
CA LEU A 493 23.35 21.33 -9.91
C LEU A 493 22.02 22.05 -9.65
N ALA A 494 21.90 22.77 -8.53
CA ALA A 494 20.65 23.36 -8.08
C ALA A 494 20.09 24.39 -9.07
N ASP A 495 20.95 25.20 -9.69
CA ASP A 495 20.52 26.19 -10.69
C ASP A 495 19.93 25.52 -11.93
N GLU A 496 20.51 24.41 -12.39
CA GLU A 496 20.01 23.68 -13.54
C GLU A 496 18.60 23.12 -13.31
N LEU A 497 18.32 22.70 -12.06
CA LEU A 497 17.04 22.10 -11.69
C LEU A 497 15.96 23.14 -11.39
N VAL A 498 16.31 24.22 -10.70
CA VAL A 498 15.35 25.19 -10.17
C VAL A 498 15.02 26.28 -11.18
N LEU A 499 16.01 26.83 -11.89
CA LEU A 499 15.78 27.97 -12.80
C LEU A 499 14.80 27.69 -13.94
N PRO A 500 14.70 26.46 -14.50
CA PRO A 500 13.67 26.15 -15.50
C PRO A 500 12.26 26.03 -14.92
N LEU A 501 12.13 25.68 -13.63
CA LEU A 501 10.86 25.38 -12.98
C LEU A 501 10.27 26.59 -12.26
N LEU A 502 11.12 27.35 -11.56
CA LEU A 502 10.72 28.43 -10.67
C LEU A 502 9.92 29.53 -11.39
N PRO A 503 10.30 30.04 -12.57
CA PRO A 503 9.50 31.04 -13.27
C PRO A 503 8.09 30.55 -13.59
N SER A 504 7.93 29.28 -13.95
CA SER A 504 6.62 28.68 -14.23
C SER A 504 5.80 28.48 -12.95
N MET A 505 6.43 28.19 -11.80
CA MET A 505 5.73 28.15 -10.50
C MET A 505 5.25 29.55 -10.09
N LEU A 506 6.08 30.56 -10.30
CA LEU A 506 5.83 31.93 -9.85
C LEU A 506 4.98 32.75 -10.83
N ASP A 507 4.73 32.25 -12.03
CA ASP A 507 3.84 32.94 -12.97
C ASP A 507 2.38 32.95 -12.48
N GLY A 508 1.61 33.95 -12.91
CA GLY A 508 0.19 34.07 -12.56
C GLY A 508 -0.73 33.14 -13.35
N SER A 509 -0.20 32.19 -14.11
CA SER A 509 -0.98 31.33 -15.00
C SER A 509 -1.72 30.23 -14.22
N GLN A 510 -2.71 29.60 -14.85
CA GLN A 510 -3.38 28.43 -14.28
C GLN A 510 -2.42 27.24 -14.10
N TRP A 511 -1.37 27.17 -14.93
CA TRP A 511 -0.32 26.16 -14.81
C TRP A 511 0.59 26.47 -13.62
N GLY A 512 0.96 27.74 -13.42
CA GLY A 512 1.73 28.17 -12.26
C GLY A 512 1.01 27.91 -10.94
N LYS A 513 -0.28 28.23 -10.86
CA LYS A 513 -1.12 27.87 -9.68
C LYS A 513 -1.05 26.39 -9.32
N TYR A 514 -1.07 25.51 -10.33
CA TYR A 514 -0.94 24.09 -10.12
C TYR A 514 0.46 23.70 -9.62
N LEU A 515 1.52 24.27 -10.22
CA LEU A 515 2.90 24.00 -9.80
C LEU A 515 3.26 24.60 -8.43
N ARG A 516 2.55 25.64 -7.95
CA ARG A 516 2.79 26.21 -6.62
C ARG A 516 2.47 25.25 -5.47
N LEU A 517 1.49 24.37 -5.67
CA LEU A 517 1.20 23.26 -4.75
C LEU A 517 2.32 22.23 -4.72
N ARG A 518 3.30 22.34 -5.63
CA ARG A 518 4.46 21.46 -5.77
C ARG A 518 5.79 22.16 -5.40
N THR A 519 5.73 23.24 -4.61
CA THR A 519 6.92 24.02 -4.22
C THR A 519 7.81 23.30 -3.22
N GLU A 520 7.33 22.21 -2.62
CA GLU A 520 8.12 21.29 -1.78
C GLU A 520 9.31 20.69 -2.56
N ALA A 521 9.20 20.57 -3.88
CA ALA A 521 10.28 20.10 -4.72
C ALA A 521 11.48 21.06 -4.73
N VAL A 522 11.21 22.38 -4.88
CA VAL A 522 12.26 23.42 -4.81
C VAL A 522 12.79 23.53 -3.39
N ALA A 523 11.92 23.42 -2.39
CA ALA A 523 12.30 23.42 -0.98
C ALA A 523 13.27 22.26 -0.66
N THR A 524 13.03 21.06 -1.21
CA THR A 524 13.92 19.91 -1.01
C THR A 524 15.30 20.12 -1.63
N VAL A 525 15.38 20.78 -2.80
CA VAL A 525 16.67 21.22 -3.38
C VAL A 525 17.37 22.20 -2.44
N LEU A 526 16.65 23.16 -1.86
CA LEU A 526 17.19 24.13 -0.92
C LEU A 526 17.72 23.47 0.37
N VAL A 527 17.04 22.47 0.91
CA VAL A 527 17.56 21.66 2.05
C VAL A 527 18.90 21.03 1.68
N GLY A 528 18.98 20.34 0.54
CA GLY A 528 20.24 19.76 0.07
C GLY A 528 21.34 20.81 -0.13
N CYS A 529 21.01 21.97 -0.70
CA CYS A 529 21.95 23.09 -0.80
C CYS A 529 22.45 23.54 0.58
N ALA A 530 21.58 23.56 1.60
CA ALA A 530 21.89 24.02 2.96
C ALA A 530 22.77 23.04 3.75
N GLU A 531 22.67 21.75 3.47
CA GLU A 531 23.56 20.72 4.05
C GLU A 531 25.03 20.98 3.69
N SER A 532 25.30 21.49 2.47
CA SER A 532 26.66 21.75 2.00
C SER A 532 27.44 22.72 2.90
N ASP A 533 28.73 22.44 3.12
CA ASP A 533 29.65 23.35 3.81
C ASP A 533 29.85 24.68 3.08
N ASN A 534 29.64 24.69 1.75
CA ASN A 534 29.70 25.90 0.94
C ASN A 534 28.48 26.81 1.16
N PHE A 535 27.44 26.31 1.83
CA PHE A 535 26.27 27.09 2.19
C PHE A 535 26.59 28.05 3.33
N ARG A 536 26.82 29.31 2.96
CA ARG A 536 26.95 30.39 3.95
C ARG A 536 25.57 30.81 4.42
N GLY A 537 25.07 30.15 5.46
CA GLY A 537 23.98 30.70 6.27
C GLY A 537 24.43 32.05 6.83
N GLY A 538 23.57 33.08 6.76
CA GLY A 538 23.89 34.51 6.98
C GLY A 538 24.44 34.94 8.34
N MET A 539 25.42 34.23 8.90
CA MET A 539 26.04 34.50 10.19
C MET A 539 27.57 34.65 10.08
N LEU A 540 28.04 35.42 9.09
CA LEU A 540 29.28 36.17 9.21
C LEU A 540 28.91 37.63 9.50
N MET A 541 28.66 37.85 10.79
CA MET A 541 28.43 39.12 11.46
C MET A 541 29.26 40.30 10.93
N PHE A 542 28.59 41.44 10.75
CA PHE A 542 29.11 42.78 11.06
C PHE A 542 30.52 43.12 10.56
N ARG A 543 30.69 43.28 9.25
CA ARG A 543 31.73 44.18 8.73
C ARG A 543 31.19 45.02 7.58
N PHE A 544 30.74 46.21 7.97
CA PHE A 544 30.84 47.48 7.24
C PHE A 544 30.99 47.38 5.71
N LEU A 545 29.98 47.86 4.97
CA LEU A 545 30.07 48.44 3.63
C LEU A 545 30.90 47.64 2.61
N ILE A 546 30.24 46.87 1.74
CA ILE A 546 30.43 46.83 0.27
C ILE A 546 29.63 45.67 -0.32
N ASN A 547 28.84 45.98 -1.36
CA ASN A 547 28.33 45.06 -2.36
C ASN A 547 29.33 43.95 -2.73
N THR A 548 29.17 42.73 -2.21
CA THR A 548 29.77 41.49 -2.76
C THR A 548 28.86 40.32 -2.36
N GLN A 549 27.89 39.91 -3.21
CA GLN A 549 28.06 38.80 -4.17
C GLN A 549 28.66 37.56 -3.47
N VAL A 550 28.01 36.41 -3.30
CA VAL A 550 26.89 35.77 -4.00
C VAL A 550 26.32 34.73 -3.00
N GLU A 551 25.03 34.77 -2.65
CA GLU A 551 24.33 33.51 -2.34
C GLU A 551 24.61 32.61 -3.54
N SER A 552 25.25 31.45 -3.38
CA SER A 552 25.79 30.65 -4.51
C SER A 552 24.76 30.46 -5.64
N HIS A 553 23.47 30.55 -5.30
CA HIS A 553 22.35 30.54 -6.22
C HIS A 553 21.48 31.80 -6.06
N SER A 554 21.26 32.54 -7.15
CA SER A 554 20.50 33.79 -7.14
C SER A 554 19.01 33.61 -6.81
N TRP A 555 18.47 32.40 -6.95
CA TRP A 555 17.05 32.11 -6.76
C TRP A 555 16.65 31.88 -5.30
N ILE A 556 17.59 31.62 -4.38
CA ILE A 556 17.28 31.21 -3.00
C ILE A 556 16.55 32.33 -2.25
N SER A 557 17.13 33.54 -2.24
CA SER A 557 16.48 34.71 -1.67
C SER A 557 15.10 34.98 -2.27
N ASP A 558 14.96 34.83 -3.60
CA ASP A 558 13.70 35.10 -4.29
C ASP A 558 12.63 34.05 -3.97
N PHE A 559 13.01 32.78 -3.83
CA PHE A 559 12.12 31.70 -3.43
C PHE A 559 11.66 31.85 -1.98
N ILE A 560 12.55 32.17 -1.04
CA ILE A 560 12.16 32.39 0.37
C ILE A 560 11.28 33.63 0.50
N LYS A 561 11.55 34.70 -0.25
CA LYS A 561 10.66 35.87 -0.30
C LYS A 561 9.28 35.49 -0.82
N PHE A 562 9.19 34.68 -1.87
CA PHE A 562 7.91 34.18 -2.37
C PHE A 562 7.16 33.38 -1.30
N LEU A 563 7.83 32.51 -0.53
CA LEU A 563 7.17 31.76 0.54
C LEU A 563 6.68 32.67 1.68
N LEU A 564 7.39 33.76 1.96
CA LEU A 564 7.02 34.76 2.98
C LEU A 564 5.91 35.72 2.52
N ASP A 565 5.79 35.94 1.21
CA ASP A 565 4.84 36.85 0.59
C ASP A 565 4.28 36.24 -0.70
N PRO A 566 3.41 35.22 -0.58
CA PRO A 566 2.89 34.51 -1.74
C PRO A 566 1.87 35.37 -2.49
N VAL A 567 1.76 35.15 -3.80
CA VAL A 567 0.98 36.00 -4.72
C VAL A 567 -0.53 35.96 -4.44
N VAL A 568 -1.03 34.92 -3.76
CA VAL A 568 -2.46 34.75 -3.43
C VAL A 568 -2.59 34.33 -1.97
N SER A 569 -3.46 35.00 -1.20
CA SER A 569 -3.63 34.75 0.24
C SER A 569 -4.07 33.32 0.59
N SER A 570 -4.75 32.62 -0.32
CA SER A 570 -5.14 31.21 -0.15
C SER A 570 -3.97 30.24 -0.22
N GLU A 571 -2.79 30.69 -0.68
CA GLU A 571 -1.56 29.89 -0.77
C GLU A 571 -0.65 30.08 0.46
N ASN A 572 -1.06 30.93 1.42
CA ASN A 572 -0.29 31.24 2.63
C ASN A 572 -0.03 29.99 3.49
N VAL A 573 -1.03 29.10 3.62
CA VAL A 573 -0.91 27.89 4.44
C VAL A 573 0.20 26.99 3.90
N HIS A 574 0.11 26.59 2.63
CA HIS A 574 1.10 25.72 1.99
C HIS A 574 2.51 26.35 1.99
N SER A 575 2.60 27.65 1.69
CA SER A 575 3.89 28.36 1.66
C SER A 575 4.54 28.41 3.05
N PHE A 576 3.76 28.69 4.09
CA PHE A 576 4.27 28.71 5.46
C PHE A 576 4.58 27.31 5.99
N MET A 577 3.82 26.28 5.59
CA MET A 577 4.14 24.88 5.94
C MET A 577 5.51 24.49 5.38
N ILE A 578 5.78 24.82 4.12
CA ILE A 578 7.09 24.61 3.49
C ILE A 578 8.17 25.40 4.23
N LEU A 579 7.91 26.67 4.57
CA LEU A 579 8.88 27.51 5.26
C LEU A 579 9.22 26.99 6.67
N CYS A 580 8.21 26.57 7.44
CA CYS A 580 8.39 25.88 8.71
C CYS A 580 9.19 24.59 8.53
N GLY A 581 8.87 23.80 7.49
CA GLY A 581 9.59 22.59 7.13
C GLY A 581 11.07 22.83 6.83
N LEU A 582 11.39 23.85 6.03
CA LEU A 582 12.76 24.27 5.73
C LEU A 582 13.54 24.64 7.00
N ILE A 583 12.91 25.42 7.89
CA ILE A 583 13.50 25.85 9.17
C ILE A 583 13.74 24.66 10.10
N ARG A 584 12.80 23.70 10.16
CA ARG A 584 12.91 22.47 10.94
C ARG A 584 14.03 21.56 10.41
N ALA A 585 14.14 21.44 9.09
CA ALA A 585 15.13 20.58 8.44
C ALA A 585 16.56 21.11 8.60
N GLU A 586 16.80 22.41 8.37
CA GLU A 586 18.15 22.98 8.37
C GLU A 586 18.24 24.35 9.06
N ARG A 587 18.97 24.41 10.18
CA ARG A 587 19.10 25.64 11.00
C ARG A 587 19.75 26.80 10.25
N LYS A 588 20.62 26.54 9.27
CA LYS A 588 21.23 27.60 8.44
C LYS A 588 20.16 28.40 7.69
N LEU A 589 19.04 27.77 7.32
CA LEU A 589 17.92 28.41 6.63
C LEU A 589 17.16 29.36 7.56
N LEU A 590 16.94 29.00 8.83
CA LEU A 590 16.32 29.92 9.81
C LEU A 590 17.03 31.26 9.88
N LEU A 591 18.36 31.25 9.92
CA LEU A 591 19.16 32.48 9.97
C LEU A 591 19.00 33.32 8.70
N HIS A 592 18.83 32.66 7.55
CA HIS A 592 18.60 33.31 6.26
C HIS A 592 17.21 33.97 6.19
N VAL A 593 16.17 33.23 6.60
CA VAL A 593 14.79 33.73 6.68
C VAL A 593 14.73 34.94 7.62
N VAL A 594 15.38 34.87 8.78
CA VAL A 594 15.48 35.99 9.71
C VAL A 594 16.14 37.22 9.07
N SER A 595 17.24 37.04 8.33
CA SER A 595 17.90 38.14 7.62
C SER A 595 16.95 38.80 6.61
N LEU A 596 16.13 38.02 5.90
CA LEU A 596 15.13 38.53 4.96
C LEU A 596 13.99 39.26 5.65
N CYS A 597 13.48 38.74 6.77
CA CYS A 597 12.48 39.41 7.59
C CYS A 597 12.99 40.75 8.14
N MET A 598 14.26 40.81 8.59
CA MET A 598 14.87 42.07 9.04
C MET A 598 15.06 43.08 7.91
N ALA A 599 15.33 42.61 6.69
CA ALA A 599 15.44 43.47 5.50
C ALA A 599 14.07 43.95 4.98
N ASN A 600 12.98 43.25 5.31
CA ASN A 600 11.61 43.52 4.86
C ASN A 600 10.65 43.52 6.05
N PRO A 601 10.69 44.55 6.93
CA PRO A 601 9.91 44.57 8.16
C PRO A 601 8.39 44.57 7.91
N ASP A 602 7.94 45.08 6.77
CA ASP A 602 6.52 45.06 6.37
C ASP A 602 5.99 43.63 6.19
N THR A 603 6.83 42.68 5.76
CA THR A 603 6.47 41.26 5.60
C THR A 603 6.10 40.62 6.94
N VAL A 604 6.85 40.94 8.01
CA VAL A 604 6.55 40.46 9.37
C VAL A 604 5.21 41.02 9.85
N LYS A 605 4.94 42.29 9.54
CA LYS A 605 3.72 42.97 9.96
C LYS A 605 2.48 42.49 9.19
N GLN A 606 2.57 42.34 7.87
CA GLN A 606 1.42 42.01 7.02
C GLN A 606 1.15 40.50 7.01
N ASN A 607 2.18 39.67 6.87
CA ASN A 607 1.96 38.24 6.60
C ASN A 607 2.03 37.37 7.86
N LEU A 608 2.67 37.84 8.94
CA LEU A 608 2.76 37.08 10.20
C LEU A 608 1.87 37.63 11.33
N HIS A 609 1.66 38.95 11.39
CA HIS A 609 0.83 39.55 12.45
C HIS A 609 -0.65 39.67 12.07
N GLU A 610 -0.97 40.08 10.83
CA GLU A 610 -2.36 40.27 10.39
C GLU A 610 -3.23 39.02 10.55
N PRO A 611 -2.81 37.79 10.15
CA PRO A 611 -3.63 36.59 10.31
C PRO A 611 -4.03 36.33 11.77
N LEU A 612 -3.15 36.66 12.72
CA LEU A 612 -3.36 36.46 14.15
C LEU A 612 -4.33 37.48 14.76
N THR A 613 -4.58 38.60 14.06
CA THR A 613 -5.52 39.65 14.50
C THR A 613 -6.94 39.44 13.96
N ARG A 614 -7.14 38.49 13.04
CA ARG A 614 -8.46 38.21 12.46
C ARG A 614 -9.30 37.43 13.48
N TRP A 615 -10.43 38.01 13.86
CA TRP A 615 -11.42 37.35 14.70
C TRP A 615 -12.83 37.86 14.38
N PRO A 616 -13.87 37.00 14.30
CA PRO A 616 -13.85 35.54 14.44
C PRO A 616 -13.12 34.83 13.28
N LEU A 617 -12.68 33.59 13.52
CA LEU A 617 -12.02 32.75 12.51
C LEU A 617 -13.03 31.82 11.82
N TYR A 618 -12.83 31.58 10.53
CA TYR A 618 -13.54 30.49 9.83
C TYR A 618 -12.72 29.20 9.93
N GLU A 619 -13.37 28.06 9.69
CA GLU A 619 -12.71 26.74 9.71
C GLU A 619 -11.50 26.67 8.74
N GLU A 620 -11.61 27.35 7.61
CA GLU A 620 -10.55 27.49 6.59
C GLU A 620 -9.33 28.33 7.04
N ASP A 621 -9.47 29.14 8.12
CA ASP A 621 -8.39 29.96 8.65
C ASP A 621 -7.56 29.24 9.73
N VAL A 622 -8.03 28.10 10.25
CA VAL A 622 -7.42 27.41 11.40
C VAL A 622 -5.99 26.99 11.09
N ASP A 623 -5.77 26.31 9.96
CA ASP A 623 -4.44 25.82 9.57
C ASP A 623 -3.47 26.98 9.32
N LEU A 624 -3.97 28.08 8.73
CA LEU A 624 -3.17 29.28 8.52
C LEU A 624 -2.68 29.87 9.84
N VAL A 625 -3.56 30.00 10.82
CA VAL A 625 -3.24 30.55 12.14
C VAL A 625 -2.24 29.65 12.87
N VAL A 626 -2.45 28.33 12.88
CA VAL A 626 -1.55 27.38 13.54
C VAL A 626 -0.14 27.45 12.93
N VAL A 627 -0.02 27.34 11.62
CA VAL A 627 1.29 27.36 10.94
C VAL A 627 1.97 28.74 11.08
N THR A 628 1.19 29.84 11.10
CA THR A 628 1.74 31.18 11.35
C THR A 628 2.32 31.30 12.76
N LEU A 629 1.66 30.72 13.77
CA LEU A 629 2.17 30.70 15.14
C LEU A 629 3.46 29.89 15.28
N GLU A 630 3.54 28.73 14.63
CA GLU A 630 4.77 27.91 14.58
C GLU A 630 5.94 28.67 13.94
N LEU A 631 5.70 29.31 12.79
CA LEU A 631 6.70 30.12 12.11
C LEU A 631 7.17 31.28 12.99
N LEU A 632 6.22 31.96 13.64
CA LEU A 632 6.50 33.07 14.55
C LEU A 632 7.33 32.62 15.75
N GLU A 633 7.04 31.47 16.34
CA GLU A 633 7.85 30.88 17.42
C GLU A 633 9.30 30.68 16.99
N ALA A 634 9.50 30.05 15.83
CA ALA A 634 10.82 29.75 15.30
C ALA A 634 11.61 31.03 14.98
N LEU A 635 10.98 32.01 14.33
CA LEU A 635 11.60 33.29 13.98
C LEU A 635 11.97 34.10 15.22
N LEU A 636 11.05 34.21 16.19
CA LEU A 636 11.28 34.98 17.41
C LEU A 636 12.25 34.30 18.38
N SER A 637 12.62 33.03 18.18
CA SER A 637 13.72 32.39 18.91
C SER A 637 15.08 33.08 18.65
N ILE A 638 15.22 33.80 17.52
CA ILE A 638 16.44 34.52 17.16
C ILE A 638 16.44 35.94 17.74
N LYS A 639 17.38 36.21 18.64
CA LYS A 639 17.49 37.47 19.41
C LYS A 639 17.55 38.73 18.54
N THR A 640 18.19 38.66 17.37
CA THR A 640 18.37 39.83 16.50
C THR A 640 17.05 40.28 15.87
N LEU A 641 16.22 39.35 15.39
CA LEU A 641 14.88 39.68 14.89
C LEU A 641 13.99 40.19 16.02
N ARG A 642 14.03 39.52 17.17
CA ARG A 642 13.26 39.91 18.35
C ARG A 642 13.52 41.36 18.77
N ALA A 643 14.76 41.84 18.66
CA ALA A 643 15.11 43.23 18.98
C ALA A 643 14.56 44.26 17.99
N THR A 644 14.07 43.83 16.82
CA THR A 644 13.55 44.71 15.76
C THR A 644 12.03 44.77 15.68
N VAL A 645 11.31 43.90 16.41
CA VAL A 645 9.85 43.81 16.39
C VAL A 645 9.26 44.18 17.75
N ASP A 646 8.02 44.66 17.76
CA ASP A 646 7.29 44.97 19.00
C ASP A 646 6.76 43.68 19.64
N VAL A 647 7.58 43.08 20.50
CA VAL A 647 7.28 41.82 21.17
C VAL A 647 6.06 41.93 22.08
N ASP A 648 5.83 43.08 22.69
CA ASP A 648 4.70 43.30 23.61
C ASP A 648 3.37 43.28 22.86
N VAL A 649 3.33 43.90 21.67
CA VAL A 649 2.16 43.86 20.78
C VAL A 649 1.88 42.46 20.28
N ILE A 650 2.93 41.72 19.88
CA ILE A 650 2.79 40.32 19.44
C ILE A 650 2.28 39.46 20.59
N TYR A 651 2.86 39.59 21.78
CA TYR A 651 2.46 38.84 22.97
C TYR A 651 1.00 39.09 23.34
N ALA A 652 0.57 40.36 23.38
CA ALA A 652 -0.81 40.72 23.66
C ALA A 652 -1.79 40.13 22.63
N THR A 653 -1.40 40.15 21.35
CA THR A 653 -2.19 39.58 20.24
C THR A 653 -2.37 38.06 20.41
N VAL A 654 -1.28 37.33 20.66
CA VAL A 654 -1.29 35.86 20.84
C VAL A 654 -2.04 35.46 22.12
N LEU A 655 -1.93 36.25 23.19
CA LEU A 655 -2.69 36.03 24.43
C LEU A 655 -4.19 36.14 24.19
N GLN A 656 -4.63 37.22 23.54
CA GLN A 656 -6.04 37.43 23.19
C GLN A 656 -6.56 36.30 22.29
N LEU A 657 -5.79 35.89 21.29
CA LEU A 657 -6.13 34.76 20.42
C LEU A 657 -6.27 33.44 21.19
N SER A 658 -5.39 33.19 22.17
CA SER A 658 -5.44 31.99 23.01
C SER A 658 -6.71 31.90 23.85
N GLU A 659 -7.12 33.02 24.47
CA GLU A 659 -8.34 33.12 25.28
C GLU A 659 -9.58 32.89 24.43
N ASN A 660 -9.62 33.54 23.27
CA ASN A 660 -10.69 33.42 22.29
C ASN A 660 -10.82 31.97 21.77
N ALA A 661 -9.71 31.36 21.32
CA ALA A 661 -9.67 29.98 20.83
C ALA A 661 -10.11 28.96 21.90
N ALA A 662 -9.70 29.16 23.16
CA ALA A 662 -10.12 28.30 24.27
C ALA A 662 -11.64 28.40 24.54
N SER A 663 -12.23 29.58 24.35
CA SER A 663 -13.67 29.78 24.55
C SER A 663 -14.53 29.11 23.48
N GLU A 664 -14.01 28.95 22.25
CA GLU A 664 -14.70 28.33 21.12
C GLU A 664 -14.33 26.85 20.89
N GLY A 665 -13.42 26.29 21.69
CA GLY A 665 -13.00 24.88 21.57
C GLY A 665 -12.01 24.61 20.43
N LEU A 666 -11.26 25.62 19.98
CA LEU A 666 -10.21 25.50 18.96
C LEU A 666 -8.88 25.07 19.59
N ASP A 667 -8.79 23.79 19.96
CA ASP A 667 -7.67 23.23 20.75
C ASP A 667 -6.29 23.36 20.08
N ALA A 668 -6.22 23.22 18.75
CA ALA A 668 -4.97 23.33 17.99
C ALA A 668 -4.37 24.74 18.10
N ILE A 669 -5.20 25.78 17.90
CA ILE A 669 -4.80 27.19 18.03
C ILE A 669 -4.43 27.50 19.49
N SER A 670 -5.24 27.05 20.45
CA SER A 670 -4.96 27.27 21.87
C SER A 670 -3.59 26.69 22.28
N THR A 671 -3.26 25.50 21.77
CA THR A 671 -2.00 24.82 22.02
C THR A 671 -0.81 25.55 21.40
N ALA A 672 -0.90 25.93 20.12
CA ALA A 672 0.13 26.69 19.43
C ALA A 672 0.39 28.06 20.10
N CYS A 673 -0.67 28.80 20.47
CA CYS A 673 -0.53 30.07 21.19
C CYS A 673 0.22 29.90 22.52
N LYS A 674 -0.09 28.84 23.29
CA LYS A 674 0.60 28.55 24.58
C LYS A 674 2.09 28.28 24.38
N GLN A 675 2.48 27.61 23.30
CA GLN A 675 3.88 27.38 22.95
C GLN A 675 4.61 28.70 22.65
N VAL A 676 4.03 29.54 21.79
CA VAL A 676 4.58 30.88 21.48
C VAL A 676 4.71 31.72 22.75
N ILE A 677 3.67 31.80 23.58
CA ILE A 677 3.67 32.56 24.86
C ILE A 677 4.78 32.05 25.78
N LYS A 678 4.96 30.73 25.90
CA LYS A 678 6.03 30.13 26.71
C LYS A 678 7.42 30.48 26.16
N SER A 679 7.59 30.43 24.84
CA SER A 679 8.86 30.78 24.17
C SER A 679 9.20 32.26 24.38
N LEU A 680 8.21 33.15 24.36
CA LEU A 680 8.39 34.57 24.64
C LEU A 680 8.61 34.85 26.14
N GLY A 681 7.83 34.21 27.02
CA GLY A 681 7.86 34.41 28.47
C GLY A 681 9.10 33.85 29.17
N SER A 682 9.68 32.75 28.68
CA SER A 682 10.92 32.16 29.24
C SER A 682 12.19 33.00 29.00
N HIS A 683 12.07 34.09 28.24
CA HIS A 683 13.16 34.99 27.87
C HIS A 683 12.90 36.46 28.20
N LEU A 684 11.83 36.75 28.98
CA LEU A 684 11.52 38.04 29.60
C LEU A 684 12.06 38.13 31.05
N GLN A 685 12.75 37.10 31.53
CA GLN A 685 13.69 37.12 32.66
C GLN A 685 15.12 37.22 32.13
#